data_AF-A0A2Z5GBJ9-F1
#
_entry.id   AF-A0A2Z5GBJ9-F1
#
_cell.length_a   1.000
_cell.length_b   1.000
_cell.length_c   1.000
_cell.angle_alpha   90.00
_cell.angle_beta   90.00
_cell.angle_gamma   90.00
#
_symmetry.space_group_name_H-M   'P 1'
#
loop_
_entity.id
_entity.type
_entity.pdbx_description
1 polymer ?
#
loop_
_entity_poly.entity_id
_entity_poly.type
_entity_poly.pdbx_seq_one_letter_code
_entity_poly.pdbx_strand_id
1 'polypeptide(L)'
;MRSHFGAATALCLSAVCLGLLSCSGSSHPTTPPPVTPATPDFSLAATPATVTLTSGATGTAISVAAAALNGFTGPVAVTASGLPAGVTFTPATVSLTPGAAQTMTLTAASTAGAGAATITLTGTSGTLSHTAAIALTVAAPPPDFALTVSPATLSLTAGGAGAQVSVLATPANSFTGAVTVAITGLPTGVTANPASLTLTPGTAQSVTLTAAAATAAGAATVTFTGTSGTLSHPATLALTVQAAVLTNAPDVPTYHYDNARDGLNASETILNLTNVNATQFGKIGFDTVDGKVDAEPLYIANITVGGALRNVLYVATEHDSVYAFDADTGAQLWMTSILGNGETTSDDHGCDQITPEIGITSTPVIDRKQGPNGTLFTVGMTKDASGAYHHRLHALDLTTGTEISGSPTEITGTYPGTGANSQGGNVVFDPAQYAERAALLLLNGNIYLAWTSHCDVQPYTGWIMGYSESTLQQTQILNVTPNGSEGSIWMSGDGLAADSSGNIYFLDANGTFDTTLTSGGLPSGGDYGNAIIKLSTSGTLAVTDYFNEYNTVMESGADTDLGSGGEILLPDLTDATGTVHHLIVGAGKDMNIYLADRDNMGKYNSTGDSNIYQQVSGQLTGKVFSTPAYFNNTIYYAAIADTLKAFPLTNAQLAAAPSSQSPTPFPYPGATPGISANGTTNGIVWALESTLTSPGVLHAYDATNLTSELYNSNQASGGRDAFGDGNKFVTPLIVNGKVYVGTQTGVAVFGLIPSS
;
A
#
# COMPACT_ATOMS: atom_id res chain seq x y z
N MET A 1 -48.91 23.90 16.82
CA MET A 1 -50.29 23.36 16.62
C MET A 1 -50.55 22.44 17.80
N ARG A 2 -51.57 22.69 18.65
CA ARG A 2 -52.93 22.08 18.60
C ARG A 2 -52.93 20.54 18.46
N SER A 3 -53.66 19.72 19.24
CA SER A 3 -54.53 19.97 20.42
C SER A 3 -55.23 18.69 20.95
N HIS A 4 -55.36 18.55 22.29
CA HIS A 4 -56.39 17.77 23.07
C HIS A 4 -56.47 16.22 22.89
N PHE A 5 -57.08 15.39 23.76
CA PHE A 5 -57.91 15.47 25.00
C PHE A 5 -57.33 14.52 26.09
N GLY A 6 -57.49 14.62 27.43
CA GLY A 6 -58.71 14.61 28.30
C GLY A 6 -58.82 13.24 29.04
N ALA A 7 -59.36 13.01 30.26
CA ALA A 7 -59.91 13.84 31.35
C ALA A 7 -59.95 12.99 32.68
N ALA A 8 -59.54 13.48 33.86
CA ALA A 8 -60.34 14.05 34.98
C ALA A 8 -61.22 13.11 35.86
N THR A 9 -60.90 13.02 37.18
CA THR A 9 -61.79 12.91 38.40
C THR A 9 -60.91 12.79 39.66
N ALA A 10 -60.90 13.71 40.64
CA ALA A 10 -61.90 14.01 41.70
C ALA A 10 -61.77 13.07 42.95
N LEU A 11 -61.12 13.53 44.03
CA LEU A 11 -61.70 14.20 45.22
C LEU A 11 -62.26 13.25 46.30
N CYS A 12 -61.73 13.29 47.53
CA CYS A 12 -62.55 13.61 48.72
C CYS A 12 -61.68 13.98 49.94
N LEU A 13 -62.20 14.90 50.74
CA LEU A 13 -61.63 15.39 52.01
C LEU A 13 -62.71 15.19 53.09
N SER A 14 -62.37 14.70 54.28
CA SER A 14 -63.31 14.68 55.40
C SER A 14 -62.60 14.85 56.74
N ALA A 15 -63.07 15.83 57.52
CA ALA A 15 -62.55 16.23 58.82
C ALA A 15 -63.59 15.95 59.93
N VAL A 16 -63.37 16.55 61.12
CA VAL A 16 -64.27 16.61 62.29
C VAL A 16 -64.23 15.33 63.17
N CYS A 17 -64.25 15.30 64.51
CA CYS A 17 -63.88 16.16 65.67
C CYS A 17 -64.86 15.84 66.84
N LEU A 18 -64.30 15.67 68.06
CA LEU A 18 -64.87 15.75 69.44
C LEU A 18 -66.33 15.35 69.80
N GLY A 19 -66.45 14.70 70.98
CA GLY A 19 -67.64 14.67 71.85
C GLY A 19 -67.78 13.33 72.62
N LEU A 20 -67.40 13.18 73.90
CA LEU A 20 -68.11 13.58 75.15
C LEU A 20 -69.51 12.96 75.33
N LEU A 21 -69.73 12.10 76.36
CA LEU A 21 -70.58 12.35 77.56
C LEU A 21 -70.92 11.13 78.47
N SER A 22 -70.81 11.36 79.78
CA SER A 22 -71.62 10.89 80.95
C SER A 22 -72.08 9.41 81.20
N CYS A 23 -71.59 8.87 82.32
CA CYS A 23 -72.30 8.36 83.53
C CYS A 23 -73.66 7.58 83.49
N SER A 24 -73.64 6.31 83.96
CA SER A 24 -74.59 5.65 84.91
C SER A 24 -74.06 4.22 85.22
N GLY A 25 -73.86 3.71 86.45
CA GLY A 25 -74.88 3.27 87.44
C GLY A 25 -75.56 1.93 87.02
N SER A 26 -75.68 0.84 87.79
CA SER A 26 -75.24 0.45 89.14
C SER A 26 -75.33 -1.08 89.35
N SER A 27 -74.55 -1.65 90.29
CA SER A 27 -74.81 -2.86 91.12
C SER A 27 -75.45 -4.15 90.54
N HIS A 28 -74.69 -5.25 90.46
CA HIS A 28 -74.67 -6.34 91.48
C HIS A 28 -73.45 -7.28 91.27
N PRO A 29 -72.91 -7.98 92.28
CA PRO A 29 -71.58 -8.60 92.18
C PRO A 29 -71.60 -10.13 92.00
N THR A 30 -70.60 -10.63 91.27
CA THR A 30 -70.04 -11.98 91.46
C THR A 30 -68.53 -11.83 91.53
N THR A 31 -67.94 -12.12 92.70
CA THR A 31 -66.53 -11.87 93.04
C THR A 31 -65.56 -12.78 92.26
N PRO A 32 -64.63 -12.21 91.46
CA PRO A 32 -63.45 -12.91 90.94
C PRO A 32 -62.30 -12.89 91.96
N PRO A 33 -61.20 -13.65 91.74
CA PRO A 33 -60.35 -14.18 92.82
C PRO A 33 -59.33 -13.18 93.43
N PRO A 34 -58.60 -13.59 94.49
CA PRO A 34 -57.47 -12.83 95.01
C PRO A 34 -56.39 -12.66 93.94
N VAL A 35 -56.08 -11.42 93.58
CA VAL A 35 -54.97 -11.11 92.67
C VAL A 35 -53.67 -11.14 93.49
N THR A 36 -52.85 -12.16 93.29
CA THR A 36 -51.46 -12.15 93.79
C THR A 36 -50.71 -10.97 93.16
N PRO A 37 -49.90 -10.20 93.92
CA PRO A 37 -49.14 -9.09 93.35
C PRO A 37 -48.28 -9.56 92.19
N ALA A 38 -48.50 -8.99 91.01
CA ALA A 38 -47.71 -9.30 89.83
C ALA A 38 -46.28 -8.81 90.05
N THR A 39 -45.29 -9.70 89.88
CA THR A 39 -43.87 -9.38 90.11
C THR A 39 -43.36 -8.38 89.06
N PRO A 40 -42.56 -7.36 89.45
CA PRO A 40 -41.87 -6.48 88.51
C PRO A 40 -41.07 -7.27 87.47
N ASP A 41 -41.26 -6.95 86.19
CA ASP A 41 -40.60 -7.63 85.07
C ASP A 41 -40.40 -6.68 83.87
N PHE A 42 -39.77 -7.12 82.78
CA PHE A 42 -39.66 -6.35 81.54
C PHE A 42 -39.96 -7.19 80.30
N SER A 43 -40.25 -6.55 79.17
CA SER A 43 -40.19 -7.19 77.85
C SER A 43 -39.09 -6.56 77.01
N LEU A 44 -38.47 -7.35 76.11
CA LEU A 44 -37.44 -6.89 75.18
C LEU A 44 -37.97 -6.96 73.74
N ALA A 45 -37.73 -5.92 72.94
CA ALA A 45 -38.10 -5.88 71.54
C ALA A 45 -36.97 -5.33 70.66
N ALA A 46 -36.92 -5.79 69.41
CA ALA A 46 -36.02 -5.29 68.37
C ALA A 46 -36.82 -4.96 67.10
N THR A 47 -36.47 -3.84 66.45
CA THR A 47 -37.18 -3.34 65.27
C THR A 47 -36.18 -2.82 64.23
N PRO A 48 -36.25 -3.27 62.97
CA PRO A 48 -37.11 -4.35 62.45
C PRO A 48 -36.72 -5.75 62.96
N ALA A 49 -37.69 -6.66 63.05
CA ALA A 49 -37.48 -8.06 63.46
C ALA A 49 -36.95 -8.97 62.32
N THR A 50 -36.86 -8.44 61.09
CA THR A 50 -36.27 -9.11 59.94
C THR A 50 -35.39 -8.13 59.19
N VAL A 51 -34.19 -8.56 58.82
CA VAL A 51 -33.14 -7.74 58.21
C VAL A 51 -32.53 -8.51 57.05
N THR A 52 -32.30 -7.85 55.92
CA THR A 52 -31.48 -8.38 54.84
C THR A 52 -30.28 -7.46 54.63
N LEU A 53 -29.08 -8.02 54.68
CA LEU A 53 -27.82 -7.33 54.40
C LEU A 53 -27.22 -7.96 53.14
N THR A 54 -26.72 -7.17 52.20
CA THR A 54 -25.80 -7.70 51.19
C THR A 54 -24.40 -7.83 51.82
N SER A 55 -23.60 -8.83 51.44
CA SER A 55 -22.19 -8.88 51.84
C SER A 55 -21.49 -7.57 51.45
N GLY A 56 -20.86 -6.89 52.41
CA GLY A 56 -20.29 -5.54 52.26
C GLY A 56 -21.21 -4.38 52.71
N ALA A 57 -22.45 -4.65 53.12
CA ALA A 57 -23.36 -3.62 53.63
C ALA A 57 -22.94 -3.09 55.01
N THR A 58 -22.93 -1.77 55.18
CA THR A 58 -22.50 -1.09 56.40
C THR A 58 -23.69 -0.43 57.14
N GLY A 59 -23.66 -0.46 58.47
CA GLY A 59 -24.44 0.47 59.30
C GLY A 59 -25.97 0.33 59.32
N THR A 60 -26.53 -0.87 59.10
CA THR A 60 -28.00 -1.06 59.15
C THR A 60 -28.52 -0.92 60.58
N ALA A 61 -29.33 0.11 60.82
CA ALA A 61 -29.83 0.47 62.14
C ALA A 61 -30.95 -0.46 62.64
N ILE A 62 -30.81 -0.90 63.89
CA ILE A 62 -31.77 -1.71 64.65
C ILE A 62 -32.10 -0.98 65.95
N SER A 63 -33.38 -0.64 66.14
CA SER A 63 -33.86 -0.08 67.40
C SER A 63 -34.16 -1.20 68.39
N VAL A 64 -33.52 -1.17 69.56
CA VAL A 64 -33.71 -2.15 70.64
C VAL A 64 -34.27 -1.45 71.86
N ALA A 65 -35.36 -1.97 72.42
CA ALA A 65 -36.09 -1.35 73.52
C ALA A 65 -36.48 -2.37 74.59
N ALA A 66 -36.37 -1.97 75.85
CA ALA A 66 -36.99 -2.66 76.97
C ALA A 66 -38.25 -1.90 77.41
N ALA A 67 -39.34 -2.60 77.71
CA ALA A 67 -40.55 -2.01 78.28
C ALA A 67 -40.78 -2.54 79.70
N ALA A 68 -41.14 -1.65 80.62
CA ALA A 68 -41.41 -2.01 82.01
C ALA A 68 -42.76 -2.72 82.16
N LEU A 69 -42.79 -3.81 82.92
CA LEU A 69 -43.99 -4.52 83.35
C LEU A 69 -44.08 -4.46 84.89
N ASN A 70 -45.31 -4.34 85.41
CA ASN A 70 -45.61 -4.40 86.85
C ASN A 70 -44.75 -3.46 87.73
N GLY A 71 -44.39 -2.27 87.22
CA GLY A 71 -43.63 -1.26 87.96
C GLY A 71 -42.11 -1.44 87.97
N PHE A 72 -41.55 -2.26 87.08
CA PHE A 72 -40.10 -2.45 86.95
C PHE A 72 -39.37 -1.17 86.50
N THR A 73 -38.29 -0.81 87.21
CA THR A 73 -37.44 0.37 86.90
C THR A 73 -35.95 0.03 86.81
N GLY A 74 -35.59 -1.26 86.78
CA GLY A 74 -34.19 -1.68 86.71
C GLY A 74 -33.57 -1.45 85.32
N PRO A 75 -32.26 -1.19 85.22
CA PRO A 75 -31.57 -1.22 83.93
C PRO A 75 -31.54 -2.65 83.38
N VAL A 76 -31.68 -2.79 82.07
CA VAL A 76 -31.62 -4.08 81.36
C VAL A 76 -30.33 -4.14 80.55
N ALA A 77 -29.39 -5.00 80.95
CA ALA A 77 -28.17 -5.26 80.19
C ALA A 77 -28.48 -6.22 79.03
N VAL A 78 -28.31 -5.75 77.80
CA VAL A 78 -28.56 -6.51 76.56
C VAL A 78 -27.25 -6.89 75.90
N THR A 79 -27.13 -8.16 75.50
CA THR A 79 -26.04 -8.69 74.67
C THR A 79 -26.59 -9.34 73.41
N ALA A 80 -25.83 -9.33 72.31
CA ALA A 80 -26.21 -9.99 71.06
C ALA A 80 -25.41 -11.29 70.85
N SER A 81 -26.09 -12.31 70.33
CA SER A 81 -25.51 -13.63 70.04
C SER A 81 -26.11 -14.21 68.75
N GLY A 82 -25.47 -15.23 68.16
CA GLY A 82 -25.94 -15.86 66.91
C GLY A 82 -25.60 -15.09 65.62
N LEU A 83 -24.59 -14.23 65.65
CA LEU A 83 -24.12 -13.51 64.46
C LEU A 83 -23.37 -14.45 63.49
N PRO A 84 -23.61 -14.36 62.16
CA PRO A 84 -22.78 -15.00 61.15
C PRO A 84 -21.32 -14.53 61.18
N ALA A 85 -20.42 -15.37 60.69
CA ALA A 85 -19.03 -14.97 60.43
C ALA A 85 -18.98 -13.79 59.45
N GLY A 86 -18.25 -12.73 59.82
CA GLY A 86 -18.16 -11.48 59.05
C GLY A 86 -19.30 -10.49 59.31
N VAL A 87 -20.26 -10.77 60.19
CA VAL A 87 -21.29 -9.80 60.61
C VAL A 87 -20.97 -9.28 62.02
N THR A 88 -21.14 -7.98 62.25
CA THR A 88 -20.98 -7.34 63.56
C THR A 88 -22.25 -6.62 64.00
N PHE A 89 -22.48 -6.55 65.32
CA PHE A 89 -23.50 -5.71 65.97
C PHE A 89 -22.78 -4.72 66.87
N THR A 90 -23.05 -3.43 66.73
CA THR A 90 -22.29 -2.37 67.42
C THR A 90 -23.23 -1.34 68.07
N PRO A 91 -23.02 -0.98 69.36
CA PRO A 91 -22.13 -1.66 70.32
C PRO A 91 -22.52 -3.13 70.58
N ALA A 92 -21.58 -3.96 71.02
CA ALA A 92 -21.84 -5.40 71.24
C ALA A 92 -22.70 -5.68 72.50
N THR A 93 -22.70 -4.73 73.44
CA THR A 93 -23.52 -4.73 74.66
C THR A 93 -24.10 -3.33 74.87
N VAL A 94 -25.31 -3.24 75.45
CA VAL A 94 -25.97 -1.97 75.76
C VAL A 94 -26.77 -2.10 77.06
N SER A 95 -26.82 -1.02 77.86
CA SER A 95 -27.72 -0.94 79.02
C SER A 95 -28.94 -0.11 78.64
N LEU A 96 -30.12 -0.71 78.69
CA LEU A 96 -31.38 -0.07 78.38
C LEU A 96 -32.07 0.42 79.66
N THR A 97 -32.58 1.64 79.62
CA THR A 97 -33.57 2.14 80.59
C THR A 97 -34.95 1.80 80.05
N PRO A 98 -35.83 1.11 80.82
CA PRO A 98 -37.18 0.79 80.35
C PRO A 98 -37.94 2.02 79.86
N GLY A 99 -38.51 1.94 78.65
CA GLY A 99 -39.17 3.06 77.97
C GLY A 99 -38.28 3.94 77.09
N ALA A 100 -36.96 3.75 77.09
CA ALA A 100 -36.02 4.44 76.19
C ALA A 100 -35.32 3.43 75.26
N ALA A 101 -35.62 3.51 73.97
CA ALA A 101 -34.97 2.68 72.95
C ALA A 101 -33.54 3.17 72.64
N GLN A 102 -32.65 2.25 72.30
CA GLN A 102 -31.30 2.53 71.81
C GLN A 102 -31.12 2.03 70.37
N THR A 103 -30.28 2.72 69.59
CA THR A 103 -29.96 2.31 68.22
C THR A 103 -28.66 1.53 68.17
N MET A 104 -28.72 0.37 67.54
CA MET A 104 -27.62 -0.56 67.32
C MET A 104 -27.39 -0.69 65.82
N THR A 105 -26.17 -0.97 65.36
CA THR A 105 -25.88 -1.13 63.92
C THR A 105 -25.42 -2.54 63.58
N LEU A 106 -26.06 -3.17 62.60
CA LEU A 106 -25.57 -4.36 61.91
C LEU A 106 -24.67 -3.97 60.73
N THR A 107 -23.52 -4.61 60.60
CA THR A 107 -22.61 -4.46 59.45
C THR A 107 -22.17 -5.84 58.97
N ALA A 108 -22.19 -6.08 57.65
CA ALA A 108 -21.68 -7.29 57.03
C ALA A 108 -20.42 -6.96 56.22
N ALA A 109 -19.29 -7.60 56.54
CA ALA A 109 -18.08 -7.52 55.74
C ALA A 109 -18.33 -8.02 54.31
N SER A 110 -17.50 -7.61 53.35
CA SER A 110 -17.53 -8.12 51.97
C SER A 110 -17.31 -9.64 51.89
N THR A 111 -16.66 -10.21 52.90
CA THR A 111 -16.42 -11.66 53.07
C THR A 111 -17.51 -12.39 53.86
N ALA A 112 -18.57 -11.70 54.31
CA ALA A 112 -19.67 -12.35 55.02
C ALA A 112 -20.38 -13.34 54.09
N GLY A 113 -20.42 -14.61 54.49
CA GLY A 113 -21.05 -15.68 53.70
C GLY A 113 -22.56 -15.49 53.56
N ALA A 114 -23.09 -15.72 52.36
CA ALA A 114 -24.53 -15.64 52.14
C ALA A 114 -25.27 -16.78 52.88
N GLY A 115 -26.40 -16.44 53.51
CA GLY A 115 -27.19 -17.38 54.31
C GLY A 115 -28.11 -16.70 55.32
N ALA A 116 -29.03 -17.49 55.89
CA ALA A 116 -29.93 -17.04 56.96
C ALA A 116 -29.35 -17.35 58.35
N ALA A 117 -29.58 -16.46 59.31
CA ALA A 117 -29.22 -16.62 60.72
C ALA A 117 -30.26 -15.93 61.62
N THR A 118 -30.30 -16.32 62.89
CA THR A 118 -31.15 -15.67 63.89
C THR A 118 -30.26 -15.04 64.96
N ILE A 119 -30.21 -13.71 64.99
CA ILE A 119 -29.51 -12.97 66.04
C ILE A 119 -30.44 -12.94 67.25
N THR A 120 -29.98 -13.47 68.38
CA THR A 120 -30.70 -13.45 69.64
C THR A 120 -30.11 -12.36 70.52
N LEU A 121 -30.92 -11.34 70.82
CA LEU A 121 -30.65 -10.36 71.85
C LEU A 121 -31.14 -10.91 73.18
N THR A 122 -30.28 -10.93 74.20
CA THR A 122 -30.63 -11.39 75.55
C THR A 122 -30.51 -10.21 76.50
N GLY A 123 -31.65 -9.73 77.00
CA GLY A 123 -31.73 -8.71 78.04
C GLY A 123 -31.77 -9.36 79.41
N THR A 124 -31.04 -8.81 80.37
CA THR A 124 -30.96 -9.33 81.75
C THR A 124 -31.03 -8.21 82.79
N SER A 125 -31.71 -8.49 83.91
CA SER A 125 -31.70 -7.61 85.08
C SER A 125 -31.93 -8.43 86.36
N GLY A 126 -30.87 -8.59 87.17
CA GLY A 126 -30.89 -9.51 88.31
C GLY A 126 -31.11 -10.96 87.84
N THR A 127 -32.20 -11.59 88.30
CA THR A 127 -32.61 -12.94 87.88
C THR A 127 -33.55 -12.96 86.67
N LEU A 128 -34.00 -11.80 86.19
CA LEU A 128 -34.92 -11.69 85.04
C LEU A 128 -34.13 -11.75 83.74
N SER A 129 -34.64 -12.50 82.77
CA SER A 129 -34.01 -12.69 81.45
C SER A 129 -35.09 -12.83 80.38
N HIS A 130 -35.03 -11.98 79.35
CA HIS A 130 -35.95 -12.01 78.20
C HIS A 130 -35.17 -11.82 76.91
N THR A 131 -35.64 -12.46 75.84
CA THR A 131 -34.98 -12.43 74.54
C THR A 131 -35.82 -11.75 73.46
N ALA A 132 -35.14 -11.14 72.50
CA ALA A 132 -35.72 -10.66 71.25
C ALA A 132 -34.91 -11.23 70.09
N ALA A 133 -35.58 -11.74 69.06
CA ALA A 133 -34.93 -12.33 67.89
C ALA A 133 -34.98 -11.40 66.68
N ILE A 134 -33.90 -11.37 65.91
CA ILE A 134 -33.82 -10.72 64.60
C ILE A 134 -33.48 -11.80 63.57
N ALA A 135 -34.38 -12.02 62.62
CA ALA A 135 -34.11 -12.88 61.47
C ALA A 135 -33.22 -12.12 60.48
N LEU A 136 -31.95 -12.48 60.40
CA LEU A 136 -30.98 -11.90 59.48
C LEU A 136 -30.82 -12.80 58.25
N THR A 137 -30.89 -12.23 57.05
CA THR A 137 -30.40 -12.86 55.83
C THR A 137 -29.21 -12.07 55.28
N VAL A 138 -28.05 -12.71 55.13
CA VAL A 138 -26.95 -12.17 54.33
C VAL A 138 -27.17 -12.64 52.88
N ALA A 139 -27.43 -11.70 51.99
CA ALA A 139 -27.55 -11.93 50.55
C ALA A 139 -26.18 -11.80 49.88
N ALA A 140 -25.92 -12.66 48.89
CA ALA A 140 -24.76 -12.48 48.01
C ALA A 140 -24.90 -11.15 47.23
N PRO A 141 -23.79 -10.48 46.88
CA PRO A 141 -23.81 -9.38 45.92
C PRO A 141 -24.42 -9.83 44.59
N PRO A 142 -25.14 -8.94 43.87
CA PRO A 142 -25.75 -9.29 42.59
C PRO A 142 -24.68 -9.66 41.54
N PRO A 143 -24.97 -10.61 40.61
CA PRO A 143 -24.12 -10.87 39.45
C PRO A 143 -23.84 -9.60 38.66
N ASP A 144 -22.58 -9.37 38.32
CA ASP A 144 -22.14 -8.17 37.59
C ASP A 144 -20.90 -8.48 36.72
N PHE A 145 -20.43 -7.53 35.91
CA PHE A 145 -19.18 -7.66 35.15
C PHE A 145 -18.39 -6.35 35.09
N ALA A 146 -17.08 -6.45 34.88
CA ALA A 146 -16.26 -5.30 34.48
C ALA A 146 -15.88 -5.44 33.00
N LEU A 147 -15.98 -4.36 32.23
CA LEU A 147 -15.50 -4.32 30.85
C LEU A 147 -14.10 -3.72 30.79
N THR A 148 -13.18 -4.33 30.05
CA THR A 148 -11.84 -3.78 29.79
C THR A 148 -11.50 -3.85 28.30
N VAL A 149 -10.60 -2.95 27.88
CA VAL A 149 -9.99 -2.93 26.55
C VAL A 149 -8.47 -2.99 26.68
N SER A 150 -7.81 -3.65 25.73
CA SER A 150 -6.35 -3.71 25.63
C SER A 150 -5.91 -3.65 24.15
N PRO A 151 -5.04 -2.71 23.75
CA PRO A 151 -4.44 -1.66 24.59
C PRO A 151 -5.48 -0.57 24.99
N ALA A 152 -5.16 0.23 26.01
CA ALA A 152 -6.00 1.37 26.44
C ALA A 152 -5.70 2.68 25.68
N THR A 153 -4.60 2.71 24.93
CA THR A 153 -4.23 3.74 23.97
C THR A 153 -3.95 3.07 22.62
N LEU A 154 -4.35 3.70 21.51
CA LEU A 154 -4.05 3.22 20.17
C LEU A 154 -3.69 4.40 19.26
N SER A 155 -2.68 4.22 18.43
CA SER A 155 -2.39 5.14 17.32
C SER A 155 -2.67 4.43 16.00
N LEU A 156 -3.45 5.07 15.14
CA LEU A 156 -3.64 4.69 13.74
C LEU A 156 -2.98 5.75 12.86
N THR A 157 -2.46 5.36 11.71
CA THR A 157 -2.12 6.30 10.62
C THR A 157 -3.32 6.36 9.68
N ALA A 158 -3.67 7.52 9.16
CA ALA A 158 -4.69 7.64 8.11
C ALA A 158 -4.20 6.88 6.86
N GLY A 159 -4.99 5.91 6.38
CA GLY A 159 -4.53 4.97 5.36
C GLY A 159 -3.43 4.02 5.86
N GLY A 160 -3.29 3.82 7.17
CA GLY A 160 -2.46 2.75 7.72
C GLY A 160 -3.18 1.40 7.70
N ALA A 161 -2.43 0.32 7.95
CA ALA A 161 -3.03 -0.96 8.31
C ALA A 161 -3.88 -0.81 9.59
N GLY A 162 -5.01 -1.52 9.64
CA GLY A 162 -5.87 -1.54 10.83
C GLY A 162 -5.22 -2.24 12.01
N ALA A 163 -5.54 -1.81 13.23
CA ALA A 163 -4.96 -2.35 14.47
C ALA A 163 -6.03 -2.97 15.37
N GLN A 164 -5.68 -4.07 16.04
CA GLN A 164 -6.60 -4.80 16.91
C GLN A 164 -6.70 -4.20 18.31
N VAL A 165 -7.92 -4.22 18.85
CA VAL A 165 -8.26 -3.90 20.24
C VAL A 165 -8.97 -5.12 20.82
N SER A 166 -8.38 -5.73 21.84
CA SER A 166 -8.97 -6.82 22.60
C SER A 166 -9.96 -6.27 23.63
N VAL A 167 -11.16 -6.85 23.70
CA VAL A 167 -12.23 -6.46 24.62
C VAL A 167 -12.63 -7.66 25.47
N LEU A 168 -12.68 -7.48 26.79
CA LEU A 168 -12.97 -8.54 27.76
C LEU A 168 -14.06 -8.10 28.75
N ALA A 169 -15.08 -8.93 28.92
CA ALA A 169 -16.01 -8.85 30.05
C ALA A 169 -15.51 -9.79 31.16
N THR A 170 -14.99 -9.24 32.25
CA THR A 170 -14.57 -10.00 33.43
C THR A 170 -15.80 -10.24 34.34
N PRO A 171 -16.23 -11.49 34.58
CA PRO A 171 -17.40 -11.77 35.42
C PRO A 171 -17.09 -11.51 36.90
N ALA A 172 -18.06 -10.92 37.60
CA ALA A 172 -18.10 -10.76 39.05
C ALA A 172 -19.34 -11.47 39.62
N ASN A 173 -19.26 -11.90 40.88
CA ASN A 173 -20.39 -12.49 41.62
C ASN A 173 -21.12 -13.61 40.84
N SER A 174 -20.35 -14.50 40.18
CA SER A 174 -20.84 -15.62 39.36
C SER A 174 -21.67 -15.23 38.13
N PHE A 175 -21.47 -14.04 37.57
CA PHE A 175 -22.10 -13.61 36.32
C PHE A 175 -21.71 -14.48 35.12
N THR A 176 -22.72 -14.89 34.33
CA THR A 176 -22.59 -15.74 33.15
C THR A 176 -23.37 -15.22 31.93
N GLY A 177 -24.00 -14.04 32.03
CA GLY A 177 -24.77 -13.45 30.94
C GLY A 177 -23.89 -13.03 29.76
N ALA A 178 -24.37 -13.20 28.53
CA ALA A 178 -23.69 -12.67 27.37
C ALA A 178 -23.70 -11.13 27.40
N VAL A 179 -22.58 -10.49 27.04
CA VAL A 179 -22.44 -9.03 27.04
C VAL A 179 -22.36 -8.54 25.60
N THR A 180 -23.37 -7.80 25.13
CA THR A 180 -23.35 -7.12 23.83
C THR A 180 -22.62 -5.79 23.98
N VAL A 181 -21.61 -5.54 23.13
CA VAL A 181 -20.78 -4.34 23.17
C VAL A 181 -21.06 -3.46 21.96
N ALA A 182 -21.52 -2.24 22.21
CA ALA A 182 -21.62 -1.17 21.22
C ALA A 182 -20.34 -0.33 21.22
N ILE A 183 -19.88 0.09 20.03
CA ILE A 183 -18.68 0.92 19.84
C ILE A 183 -19.15 2.32 19.39
N THR A 184 -18.73 3.36 20.11
CA THR A 184 -19.12 4.75 19.84
C THR A 184 -17.93 5.70 19.98
N GLY A 185 -18.02 6.92 19.43
CA GLY A 185 -16.92 7.91 19.51
C GLY A 185 -15.77 7.68 18.51
N LEU A 186 -15.97 6.86 17.48
CA LEU A 186 -15.04 6.73 16.35
C LEU A 186 -15.00 8.07 15.56
N PRO A 187 -13.81 8.59 15.20
CA PRO A 187 -13.68 9.72 14.29
C PRO A 187 -14.30 9.44 12.91
N THR A 188 -14.75 10.49 12.22
CA THR A 188 -15.16 10.41 10.80
C THR A 188 -14.02 9.85 9.96
N GLY A 189 -14.25 8.72 9.27
CA GLY A 189 -13.23 8.01 8.50
C GLY A 189 -12.62 6.79 9.20
N VAL A 190 -12.87 6.61 10.51
CA VAL A 190 -12.45 5.42 11.25
C VAL A 190 -13.59 4.40 11.33
N THR A 191 -13.32 3.15 10.97
CA THR A 191 -14.26 2.03 11.03
C THR A 191 -13.83 0.99 12.05
N ALA A 192 -14.78 0.14 12.47
CA ALA A 192 -14.56 -0.99 13.36
C ALA A 192 -15.09 -2.27 12.72
N ASN A 193 -14.28 -3.32 12.66
CA ASN A 193 -14.66 -4.63 12.13
C ASN A 193 -14.32 -5.76 13.14
N PRO A 194 -15.32 -6.48 13.69
CA PRO A 194 -16.76 -6.27 13.52
C PRO A 194 -17.25 -4.98 14.21
N ALA A 195 -18.36 -4.40 13.73
CA ALA A 195 -18.91 -3.15 14.26
C ALA A 195 -19.52 -3.25 15.68
N SER A 196 -19.73 -4.48 16.16
CA SER A 196 -20.23 -4.78 17.51
C SER A 196 -19.75 -6.17 17.95
N LEU A 197 -19.56 -6.38 19.25
CA LEU A 197 -19.15 -7.68 19.81
C LEU A 197 -20.26 -8.31 20.66
N THR A 198 -20.21 -9.64 20.81
CA THR A 198 -21.02 -10.36 21.81
C THR A 198 -20.09 -11.27 22.60
N LEU A 199 -19.75 -10.84 23.81
CA LEU A 199 -18.73 -11.46 24.65
C LEU A 199 -19.34 -12.54 25.55
N THR A 200 -18.67 -13.68 25.62
CA THR A 200 -18.83 -14.65 26.72
C THR A 200 -17.94 -14.20 27.88
N PRO A 201 -18.46 -14.01 29.11
CA PRO A 201 -17.64 -13.56 30.23
C PRO A 201 -16.41 -14.44 30.47
N GLY A 202 -15.26 -13.81 30.72
CA GLY A 202 -13.97 -14.47 30.86
C GLY A 202 -13.27 -14.80 29.54
N THR A 203 -13.91 -14.61 28.39
CA THR A 203 -13.31 -14.79 27.05
C THR A 203 -13.21 -13.44 26.33
N ALA A 204 -12.00 -13.07 25.90
CA ALA A 204 -11.78 -11.86 25.14
C ALA A 204 -12.11 -12.05 23.65
N GLN A 205 -12.51 -10.97 22.97
CA GLN A 205 -12.64 -10.92 21.51
C GLN A 205 -11.96 -9.65 20.97
N SER A 206 -11.38 -9.72 19.79
CA SER A 206 -10.77 -8.57 19.11
C SER A 206 -11.77 -7.83 18.22
N VAL A 207 -11.61 -6.51 18.12
CA VAL A 207 -12.09 -5.69 17.01
C VAL A 207 -10.90 -5.04 16.32
N THR A 208 -10.91 -4.96 14.99
CA THR A 208 -9.93 -4.18 14.23
C THR A 208 -10.47 -2.78 13.97
N LEU A 209 -9.72 -1.76 14.37
CA LEU A 209 -10.01 -0.35 14.03
C LEU A 209 -9.10 0.09 12.86
N THR A 210 -9.69 0.72 11.85
CA THR A 210 -8.97 1.15 10.63
C THR A 210 -9.34 2.58 10.29
N ALA A 211 -8.36 3.43 9.94
CA ALA A 211 -8.58 4.81 9.51
C ALA A 211 -8.38 4.92 7.99
N ALA A 212 -9.40 5.38 7.26
CA ALA A 212 -9.30 5.60 5.81
C ALA A 212 -8.23 6.65 5.44
N ALA A 213 -7.70 6.62 4.22
CA ALA A 213 -6.64 7.51 3.76
C ALA A 213 -6.93 9.02 3.95
N ALA A 214 -8.18 9.44 3.75
CA ALA A 214 -8.62 10.82 3.93
C ALA A 214 -9.02 11.20 5.38
N THR A 215 -8.73 10.34 6.37
CA THR A 215 -9.07 10.62 7.78
C THR A 215 -8.20 11.76 8.32
N ALA A 216 -8.82 12.82 8.84
CA ALA A 216 -8.09 13.92 9.43
C ALA A 216 -7.32 13.48 10.69
N ALA A 217 -6.10 13.98 10.86
CA ALA A 217 -5.31 13.75 12.06
C ALA A 217 -5.98 14.39 13.29
N GLY A 218 -5.96 13.70 14.43
CA GLY A 218 -6.60 14.16 15.66
C GLY A 218 -6.72 13.07 16.73
N ALA A 219 -7.07 13.48 17.95
CA ALA A 219 -7.32 12.58 19.07
C ALA A 219 -8.83 12.43 19.35
N ALA A 220 -9.26 11.24 19.74
CA ALA A 220 -10.63 10.91 20.12
C ALA A 220 -10.67 9.89 21.26
N THR A 221 -11.83 9.75 21.90
CA THR A 221 -12.09 8.71 22.90
C THR A 221 -13.16 7.78 22.39
N VAL A 222 -12.75 6.58 21.99
CA VAL A 222 -13.67 5.51 21.57
C VAL A 222 -14.21 4.83 22.82
N THR A 223 -15.53 4.77 22.95
CA THR A 223 -16.21 4.17 24.11
C THR A 223 -16.87 2.87 23.69
N PHE A 224 -16.43 1.78 24.34
CA PHE A 224 -17.02 0.46 24.29
C PHE A 224 -18.03 0.35 25.43
N THR A 225 -19.31 0.19 25.12
CA THR A 225 -20.36 0.05 26.14
C THR A 225 -20.89 -1.37 26.12
N GLY A 226 -20.50 -2.17 27.11
CA GLY A 226 -20.98 -3.53 27.30
C GLY A 226 -22.29 -3.52 28.06
N THR A 227 -23.31 -4.20 27.53
CA THR A 227 -24.65 -4.28 28.12
C THR A 227 -25.12 -5.72 28.27
N SER A 228 -25.79 -6.02 29.38
CA SER A 228 -26.46 -7.30 29.62
C SER A 228 -27.67 -7.08 30.52
N GLY A 229 -28.87 -7.11 29.94
CA GLY A 229 -30.11 -6.75 30.64
C GLY A 229 -30.08 -5.29 31.10
N THR A 230 -30.12 -5.05 32.41
CA THR A 230 -30.03 -3.70 33.00
C THR A 230 -28.59 -3.28 33.37
N LEU A 231 -27.62 -4.17 33.25
CA LEU A 231 -26.20 -3.87 33.54
C LEU A 231 -25.57 -3.20 32.32
N SER A 232 -24.79 -2.14 32.55
CA SER A 232 -24.12 -1.36 31.51
C SER A 232 -22.80 -0.80 32.04
N HIS A 233 -21.68 -1.25 31.47
CA HIS A 233 -20.34 -0.83 31.88
C HIS A 233 -19.51 -0.34 30.69
N PRO A 234 -18.92 0.88 30.77
CA PRO A 234 -18.06 1.41 29.73
C PRO A 234 -16.60 0.99 29.90
N ALA A 235 -15.90 0.83 28.79
CA ALA A 235 -14.45 0.83 28.70
C ALA A 235 -14.02 1.81 27.60
N THR A 236 -12.98 2.61 27.86
CA THR A 236 -12.56 3.69 26.95
C THR A 236 -11.18 3.44 26.37
N LEU A 237 -11.05 3.67 25.07
CA LEU A 237 -9.82 3.68 24.31
C LEU A 237 -9.48 5.11 23.92
N ALA A 238 -8.29 5.60 24.28
CA ALA A 238 -7.75 6.84 23.72
C ALA A 238 -7.15 6.54 22.35
N LEU A 239 -7.79 7.05 21.29
CA LEU A 239 -7.39 6.85 19.90
C LEU A 239 -6.75 8.12 19.35
N THR A 240 -5.56 8.01 18.79
CA THR A 240 -4.92 9.07 17.99
C THR A 240 -4.87 8.63 16.54
N VAL A 241 -5.41 9.45 15.63
CA VAL A 241 -5.16 9.32 14.19
C VAL A 241 -4.04 10.28 13.81
N GLN A 242 -2.96 9.73 13.24
CA GLN A 242 -1.86 10.47 12.64
C GLN A 242 -2.16 10.71 11.16
N ALA A 243 -1.65 11.82 10.61
CA ALA A 243 -1.72 12.04 9.16
C ALA A 243 -0.94 10.95 8.41
N ALA A 244 -1.36 10.63 7.19
CA ALA A 244 -0.55 9.82 6.28
C ALA A 244 0.80 10.52 6.05
N VAL A 245 1.90 9.78 6.13
CA VAL A 245 3.20 10.28 5.65
C VAL A 245 3.18 10.13 4.14
N LEU A 246 2.98 11.25 3.44
CA LEU A 246 3.07 11.30 1.99
C LEU A 246 4.53 11.47 1.57
N THR A 247 4.97 10.73 0.56
CA THR A 247 6.19 11.12 -0.16
C THR A 247 5.86 12.20 -1.20
N ASN A 248 6.84 13.07 -1.47
CA ASN A 248 6.82 13.99 -2.61
C ASN A 248 7.54 13.40 -3.84
N ALA A 249 7.97 12.14 -3.78
CA ALA A 249 8.55 11.45 -4.93
C ALA A 249 7.56 11.41 -6.10
N PRO A 250 8.03 11.56 -7.35
CA PRO A 250 7.19 11.44 -8.53
C PRO A 250 6.74 9.99 -8.72
N ASP A 251 5.66 9.82 -9.49
CA ASP A 251 5.39 8.54 -10.14
C ASP A 251 6.43 8.31 -11.24
N VAL A 252 6.78 7.04 -11.46
CA VAL A 252 7.55 6.56 -12.61
C VAL A 252 6.66 5.54 -13.34
N PRO A 253 5.78 6.00 -14.24
CA PRO A 253 4.71 5.19 -14.83
C PRO A 253 5.09 4.54 -16.17
N THR A 254 6.29 4.81 -16.69
CA THR A 254 6.81 4.28 -17.95
C THR A 254 8.33 4.14 -17.85
N TYR A 255 8.91 3.40 -18.80
CA TYR A 255 10.35 3.26 -18.96
C TYR A 255 11.08 4.60 -18.99
N HIS A 256 12.17 4.69 -18.23
CA HIS A 256 13.09 5.83 -18.21
C HIS A 256 12.42 7.17 -17.92
N TYR A 257 11.52 7.15 -16.94
CA TYR A 257 10.80 8.27 -16.29
C TYR A 257 9.69 8.93 -17.10
N ASP A 258 9.90 9.24 -18.38
CA ASP A 258 8.92 9.96 -19.19
C ASP A 258 8.94 9.58 -20.68
N ASN A 259 8.07 10.21 -21.47
CA ASN A 259 7.98 9.94 -22.91
C ASN A 259 9.16 10.50 -23.72
N ALA A 260 10.01 11.36 -23.15
CA ALA A 260 11.27 11.79 -23.78
C ALA A 260 12.41 10.78 -23.55
N ARG A 261 12.20 9.80 -22.66
CA ARG A 261 13.18 8.77 -22.25
C ARG A 261 14.45 9.37 -21.65
N ASP A 262 14.39 10.54 -21.03
CA ASP A 262 15.62 11.28 -20.71
C ASP A 262 16.48 10.66 -19.59
N GLY A 263 15.94 9.69 -18.86
CA GLY A 263 16.61 8.96 -17.80
C GLY A 263 16.76 9.72 -16.48
N LEU A 264 16.04 10.83 -16.27
CA LEU A 264 16.26 11.75 -15.16
C LEU A 264 15.09 11.83 -14.14
N ASN A 265 15.36 11.38 -12.91
CA ASN A 265 14.60 11.82 -11.74
C ASN A 265 15.21 13.09 -11.13
N ALA A 266 14.77 14.26 -11.60
CA ALA A 266 15.16 15.57 -11.05
C ALA A 266 14.45 15.94 -9.71
N SER A 267 13.66 15.03 -9.14
CA SER A 267 12.92 15.22 -7.88
C SER A 267 13.46 14.38 -6.71
N GLU A 268 14.61 13.72 -6.87
CA GLU A 268 15.24 12.93 -5.83
C GLU A 268 15.94 13.87 -4.82
N THR A 269 15.53 13.80 -3.55
CA THR A 269 15.95 14.73 -2.49
C THR A 269 16.58 14.03 -1.28
N ILE A 270 16.54 12.71 -1.24
CA ILE A 270 17.06 11.85 -0.17
C ILE A 270 18.46 11.37 -0.56
N LEU A 271 18.65 10.81 -1.75
CA LEU A 271 19.98 10.43 -2.25
C LEU A 271 20.77 11.66 -2.73
N ASN A 272 22.03 11.75 -2.34
CA ASN A 272 22.93 12.84 -2.73
C ASN A 272 24.41 12.44 -2.58
N LEU A 273 25.30 13.31 -3.08
CA LEU A 273 26.76 13.11 -3.13
C LEU A 273 27.42 12.84 -1.77
N THR A 274 26.75 13.15 -0.65
CA THR A 274 27.32 12.96 0.70
C THR A 274 26.88 11.68 1.39
N ASN A 275 25.76 11.07 1.00
CA ASN A 275 25.21 9.88 1.66
C ASN A 275 25.16 8.62 0.79
N VAL A 276 25.27 8.74 -0.54
CA VAL A 276 25.53 7.61 -1.44
C VAL A 276 27.01 7.24 -1.32
N ASN A 277 27.30 6.35 -0.37
CA ASN A 277 28.61 5.75 -0.16
C ASN A 277 28.44 4.40 0.57
N ALA A 278 29.41 3.49 0.47
CA ALA A 278 29.30 2.13 1.02
C ALA A 278 29.08 2.04 2.55
N THR A 279 29.26 3.14 3.32
CA THR A 279 28.99 3.15 4.77
C THR A 279 27.54 3.53 5.12
N GLN A 280 26.89 4.35 4.29
CA GLN A 280 25.56 4.91 4.56
C GLN A 280 24.48 4.45 3.56
N PHE A 281 24.88 3.94 2.40
CA PHE A 281 24.03 3.41 1.36
C PHE A 281 24.45 1.97 1.05
N GLY A 282 23.48 1.14 0.68
CA GLY A 282 23.70 -0.27 0.33
C GLY A 282 22.39 -0.99 0.08
N LYS A 283 22.46 -2.32 -0.04
CA LYS A 283 21.28 -3.17 -0.24
C LYS A 283 20.47 -3.23 1.05
N ILE A 284 19.18 -2.87 0.96
CA ILE A 284 18.23 -2.86 2.08
C ILE A 284 17.11 -3.91 1.93
N GLY A 285 16.92 -4.45 0.74
CA GLY A 285 15.87 -5.44 0.45
C GLY A 285 16.15 -6.26 -0.81
N PHE A 286 15.27 -7.23 -1.05
CA PHE A 286 15.22 -8.00 -2.30
C PHE A 286 13.80 -8.57 -2.46
N ASP A 287 13.10 -8.12 -3.49
CA ASP A 287 11.73 -8.52 -3.77
C ASP A 287 11.77 -9.72 -4.74
N THR A 288 11.66 -10.93 -4.19
CA THR A 288 11.70 -12.18 -4.98
C THR A 288 10.46 -12.32 -5.87
N VAL A 289 10.68 -12.65 -7.14
CA VAL A 289 9.63 -12.98 -8.11
C VAL A 289 9.86 -14.39 -8.67
N ASP A 290 8.99 -14.85 -9.57
CA ASP A 290 9.03 -16.19 -10.14
C ASP A 290 10.00 -16.34 -11.32
N GLY A 291 10.04 -15.36 -12.23
CA GLY A 291 10.87 -15.36 -13.44
C GLY A 291 11.98 -14.31 -13.46
N LYS A 292 12.60 -14.11 -14.63
CA LYS A 292 13.55 -13.02 -14.86
C LYS A 292 12.84 -11.67 -14.95
N VAL A 293 13.52 -10.62 -14.52
CA VAL A 293 13.08 -9.22 -14.66
C VAL A 293 14.00 -8.53 -15.67
N ASP A 294 13.58 -8.51 -16.93
CA ASP A 294 14.22 -7.75 -18.02
C ASP A 294 13.58 -6.36 -18.16
N ALA A 295 12.24 -6.28 -18.00
CA ALA A 295 11.45 -5.05 -17.86
C ALA A 295 11.94 -4.15 -16.70
N GLU A 296 11.96 -2.82 -16.91
CA GLU A 296 12.20 -1.86 -15.82
C GLU A 296 11.02 -1.88 -14.83
N PRO A 297 11.27 -2.02 -13.51
CA PRO A 297 10.23 -1.85 -12.51
C PRO A 297 9.61 -0.45 -12.56
N LEU A 298 8.29 -0.35 -12.40
CA LEU A 298 7.57 0.93 -12.34
C LEU A 298 7.20 1.30 -10.90
N TYR A 299 6.99 2.59 -10.63
CA TYR A 299 6.71 3.08 -9.28
C TYR A 299 5.55 4.06 -9.23
N ILE A 300 4.60 3.86 -8.33
CA ILE A 300 3.49 4.80 -8.08
C ILE A 300 3.51 5.22 -6.60
N ALA A 301 3.65 6.52 -6.37
CA ALA A 301 3.67 7.13 -5.05
C ALA A 301 2.26 7.33 -4.49
N ASN A 302 2.06 7.12 -3.19
CA ASN A 302 0.83 7.49 -2.47
C ASN A 302 -0.47 6.93 -3.11
N ILE A 303 -0.51 5.66 -3.50
CA ILE A 303 -1.72 4.96 -4.00
C ILE A 303 -2.39 4.16 -2.87
N THR A 304 -3.73 4.05 -2.88
CA THR A 304 -4.46 3.34 -1.81
C THR A 304 -4.71 1.88 -2.20
N VAL A 305 -3.97 0.94 -1.60
CA VAL A 305 -4.08 -0.51 -1.82
C VAL A 305 -4.54 -1.22 -0.55
N GLY A 306 -5.62 -2.00 -0.65
CA GLY A 306 -6.21 -2.69 0.51
C GLY A 306 -6.76 -1.74 1.59
N GLY A 307 -7.15 -0.52 1.19
CA GLY A 307 -7.59 0.55 2.10
C GLY A 307 -6.46 1.31 2.80
N ALA A 308 -5.20 0.92 2.58
CA ALA A 308 -4.01 1.59 3.10
C ALA A 308 -3.30 2.38 2.00
N LEU A 309 -2.78 3.56 2.33
CA LEU A 309 -1.96 4.36 1.44
C LEU A 309 -0.53 3.81 1.43
N ARG A 310 0.03 3.63 0.24
CA ARG A 310 1.33 2.98 0.00
C ARG A 310 2.06 3.65 -1.14
N ASN A 311 3.37 3.45 -1.15
CA ASN A 311 4.16 3.54 -2.37
C ASN A 311 4.27 2.12 -2.94
N VAL A 312 4.11 1.95 -4.25
CA VAL A 312 4.01 0.63 -4.86
C VAL A 312 4.99 0.50 -6.01
N LEU A 313 5.77 -0.58 -5.99
CA LEU A 313 6.64 -1.02 -7.06
C LEU A 313 5.89 -2.09 -7.87
N TYR A 314 5.82 -1.92 -9.18
CA TYR A 314 5.25 -2.91 -10.11
C TYR A 314 6.39 -3.57 -10.88
N VAL A 315 6.35 -4.91 -10.96
CA VAL A 315 7.41 -5.72 -11.57
C VAL A 315 6.77 -6.74 -12.49
N ALA A 316 7.18 -6.76 -13.75
CA ALA A 316 6.81 -7.81 -14.71
C ALA A 316 7.93 -8.85 -14.84
N THR A 317 7.59 -10.06 -15.27
CA THR A 317 8.55 -11.16 -15.41
C THR A 317 8.38 -11.94 -16.71
N GLU A 318 9.46 -12.57 -17.15
CA GLU A 318 9.47 -13.55 -18.25
C GLU A 318 8.61 -14.81 -17.98
N HIS A 319 8.03 -14.96 -16.78
CA HIS A 319 7.03 -16.01 -16.47
C HIS A 319 5.58 -15.57 -16.78
N ASP A 320 5.38 -14.46 -17.49
CA ASP A 320 4.06 -13.83 -17.70
C ASP A 320 3.36 -13.52 -16.35
N SER A 321 4.14 -13.02 -15.38
CA SER A 321 3.63 -12.60 -14.07
C SER A 321 3.89 -11.12 -13.81
N VAL A 322 2.85 -10.42 -13.35
CA VAL A 322 2.95 -9.04 -12.84
C VAL A 322 2.77 -9.06 -11.33
N TYR A 323 3.69 -8.43 -10.62
CA TYR A 323 3.69 -8.26 -9.17
C TYR A 323 3.47 -6.80 -8.78
N ALA A 324 2.86 -6.59 -7.62
CA ALA A 324 2.92 -5.32 -6.90
C ALA A 324 3.52 -5.54 -5.52
N PHE A 325 4.56 -4.79 -5.18
CA PHE A 325 5.20 -4.77 -3.86
C PHE A 325 4.96 -3.42 -3.18
N ASP A 326 4.70 -3.45 -1.87
CA ASP A 326 4.78 -2.27 -1.03
C ASP A 326 6.23 -1.80 -0.99
N ALA A 327 6.52 -0.72 -1.71
CA ALA A 327 7.88 -0.25 -2.00
C ALA A 327 8.64 0.19 -0.74
N ASP A 328 7.96 0.36 0.39
CA ASP A 328 8.53 0.75 1.68
C ASP A 328 8.81 -0.42 2.63
N THR A 329 8.18 -1.58 2.40
CA THR A 329 8.31 -2.77 3.28
C THR A 329 8.75 -4.05 2.56
N GLY A 330 8.76 -4.07 1.22
CA GLY A 330 9.00 -5.29 0.41
C GLY A 330 7.85 -6.30 0.49
N ALA A 331 6.70 -5.92 1.06
CA ALA A 331 5.56 -6.81 1.19
C ALA A 331 4.82 -6.93 -0.15
N GLN A 332 4.78 -8.13 -0.73
CA GLN A 332 3.94 -8.41 -1.89
C GLN A 332 2.46 -8.10 -1.57
N LEU A 333 1.86 -7.21 -2.35
CA LEU A 333 0.47 -6.76 -2.23
C LEU A 333 -0.46 -7.65 -3.06
N TRP A 334 -0.05 -7.94 -4.30
CA TRP A 334 -0.70 -8.88 -5.20
C TRP A 334 0.31 -9.42 -6.22
N MET A 335 -0.06 -10.51 -6.88
CA MET A 335 0.59 -11.03 -8.08
C MET A 335 -0.49 -11.60 -9.00
N THR A 336 -0.33 -11.45 -10.30
CA THR A 336 -1.25 -11.94 -11.32
C THR A 336 -0.41 -12.50 -12.46
N SER A 337 -0.62 -13.78 -12.78
CA SER A 337 -0.14 -14.34 -14.04
C SER A 337 -1.15 -14.02 -15.15
N ILE A 338 -0.66 -13.56 -16.29
CA ILE A 338 -1.46 -13.18 -17.46
C ILE A 338 -1.67 -14.33 -18.46
N LEU A 339 -1.10 -15.51 -18.17
CA LEU A 339 -1.22 -16.71 -18.98
C LEU A 339 -2.69 -17.11 -19.24
N GLY A 340 -3.00 -17.44 -20.49
CA GLY A 340 -4.28 -18.01 -20.86
C GLY A 340 -4.50 -19.40 -20.26
N ASN A 341 -5.76 -19.83 -20.15
CA ASN A 341 -6.09 -21.11 -19.52
C ASN A 341 -5.52 -22.31 -20.30
N GLY A 342 -4.46 -22.91 -19.76
CA GLY A 342 -3.77 -24.06 -20.34
C GLY A 342 -2.63 -23.69 -21.31
N GLU A 343 -2.24 -22.42 -21.32
CA GLU A 343 -1.06 -21.91 -22.03
C GLU A 343 0.18 -21.93 -21.12
N THR A 344 1.35 -21.76 -21.73
CA THR A 344 2.61 -21.40 -21.06
C THR A 344 3.14 -20.09 -21.64
N THR A 345 4.21 -19.57 -21.07
CA THR A 345 5.13 -18.65 -21.74
C THR A 345 5.59 -19.24 -23.09
N SER A 346 6.05 -18.38 -24.01
CA SER A 346 6.72 -18.82 -25.22
C SER A 346 8.07 -19.46 -24.89
N ASP A 347 8.48 -20.47 -25.66
CA ASP A 347 9.88 -20.91 -25.65
C ASP A 347 10.79 -19.84 -26.29
N ASP A 348 12.10 -19.95 -26.05
CA ASP A 348 13.15 -19.06 -26.58
C ASP A 348 13.44 -19.26 -28.08
N HIS A 349 12.63 -20.08 -28.78
CA HIS A 349 12.83 -20.53 -30.16
C HIS A 349 14.24 -21.11 -30.45
N GLY A 350 14.96 -21.55 -29.42
CA GLY A 350 16.33 -22.05 -29.52
C GLY A 350 17.40 -20.95 -29.61
N CYS A 351 17.10 -19.74 -29.14
CA CYS A 351 17.99 -18.57 -29.19
C CYS A 351 18.33 -18.02 -27.79
N ASP A 352 19.49 -17.37 -27.66
CA ASP A 352 20.01 -16.84 -26.39
C ASP A 352 19.74 -15.33 -26.16
N GLN A 353 19.05 -14.64 -27.07
CA GLN A 353 18.76 -13.21 -26.93
C GLN A 353 17.79 -12.93 -25.75
N ILE A 354 16.64 -13.62 -25.73
CA ILE A 354 15.68 -13.70 -24.63
C ILE A 354 15.50 -15.21 -24.35
N THR A 355 15.81 -15.67 -23.14
CA THR A 355 16.01 -17.10 -22.81
C THR A 355 15.96 -17.29 -21.28
N PRO A 356 15.48 -18.42 -20.72
CA PRO A 356 15.08 -19.69 -21.37
C PRO A 356 13.69 -19.71 -22.01
N GLU A 357 12.93 -18.64 -21.81
CA GLU A 357 11.56 -18.46 -22.27
C GLU A 357 11.32 -16.96 -22.52
N ILE A 358 10.16 -16.65 -23.08
CA ILE A 358 9.73 -15.30 -23.42
C ILE A 358 8.31 -15.12 -22.89
N GLY A 359 8.11 -14.14 -22.01
CA GLY A 359 6.82 -13.77 -21.42
C GLY A 359 6.61 -12.26 -21.55
N ILE A 360 6.66 -11.53 -20.43
CA ILE A 360 6.70 -10.06 -20.43
C ILE A 360 8.16 -9.59 -20.41
N THR A 361 8.71 -9.32 -21.59
CA THR A 361 10.07 -8.75 -21.73
C THR A 361 10.06 -7.22 -21.65
N SER A 362 9.07 -6.55 -22.25
CA SER A 362 8.99 -5.09 -22.29
C SER A 362 8.67 -4.46 -20.94
N THR A 363 9.13 -3.22 -20.75
CA THR A 363 8.66 -2.40 -19.64
C THR A 363 7.18 -2.01 -19.86
N PRO A 364 6.27 -2.31 -18.91
CA PRO A 364 4.87 -1.89 -18.97
C PRO A 364 4.67 -0.37 -19.03
N VAL A 365 3.42 0.07 -19.18
CA VAL A 365 3.06 1.49 -18.99
C VAL A 365 1.81 1.64 -18.12
N ILE A 366 1.78 2.67 -17.27
CA ILE A 366 0.69 2.94 -16.33
C ILE A 366 -0.01 4.25 -16.70
N ASP A 367 -1.34 4.24 -16.82
CA ASP A 367 -2.13 5.47 -16.57
C ASP A 367 -2.77 5.40 -15.19
N ARG A 368 -2.30 6.29 -14.31
CA ARG A 368 -2.85 6.48 -12.97
C ARG A 368 -4.30 7.00 -12.97
N LYS A 369 -4.78 7.56 -14.08
CA LYS A 369 -6.14 8.11 -14.22
C LYS A 369 -7.13 7.15 -14.90
N GLN A 370 -6.64 6.10 -15.57
CA GLN A 370 -7.47 5.17 -16.30
C GLN A 370 -8.10 4.14 -15.37
N GLY A 371 -9.42 3.99 -15.47
CA GLY A 371 -10.19 3.18 -14.52
C GLY A 371 -10.32 3.82 -13.13
N PRO A 372 -10.91 3.11 -12.14
CA PRO A 372 -11.20 3.68 -10.82
C PRO A 372 -9.97 3.87 -9.94
N ASN A 373 -8.90 3.09 -10.16
CA ASN A 373 -7.70 3.05 -9.31
C ASN A 373 -6.39 3.29 -10.09
N GLY A 374 -6.47 3.62 -11.37
CA GLY A 374 -5.35 3.54 -12.32
C GLY A 374 -5.20 2.12 -12.92
N THR A 375 -4.56 2.04 -14.08
CA THR A 375 -4.39 0.82 -14.87
C THR A 375 -2.94 0.65 -15.32
N LEU A 376 -2.39 -0.56 -15.19
CA LEU A 376 -1.12 -0.99 -15.80
C LEU A 376 -1.42 -1.75 -17.09
N PHE A 377 -0.71 -1.41 -18.17
CA PHE A 377 -0.79 -2.07 -19.47
C PHE A 377 0.52 -2.79 -19.77
N THR A 378 0.43 -4.01 -20.28
CA THR A 378 1.59 -4.87 -20.56
C THR A 378 1.27 -5.84 -21.69
N VAL A 379 2.29 -6.33 -22.40
CA VAL A 379 2.14 -7.40 -23.40
C VAL A 379 2.78 -8.67 -22.87
N GLY A 380 2.09 -9.80 -23.00
CA GLY A 380 2.64 -11.13 -22.74
C GLY A 380 2.71 -11.96 -24.02
N MET A 381 3.75 -12.79 -24.12
CA MET A 381 3.94 -13.73 -25.22
C MET A 381 3.70 -15.18 -24.76
N THR A 382 2.55 -15.74 -25.12
CA THR A 382 2.16 -17.08 -24.65
C THR A 382 2.17 -18.13 -25.78
N LYS A 383 2.19 -19.41 -25.38
CA LYS A 383 2.10 -20.57 -26.25
C LYS A 383 0.98 -21.50 -25.80
N ASP A 384 0.10 -21.85 -26.71
CA ASP A 384 -1.06 -22.72 -26.42
C ASP A 384 -0.72 -24.23 -26.53
N ALA A 385 -1.66 -25.06 -26.08
CA ALA A 385 -1.52 -26.52 -26.12
C ALA A 385 -1.52 -27.13 -27.55
N SER A 386 -1.82 -26.33 -28.59
CA SER A 386 -1.65 -26.72 -30.00
C SER A 386 -0.27 -26.36 -30.56
N GLY A 387 0.49 -25.53 -29.83
CA GLY A 387 1.78 -24.98 -30.25
C GLY A 387 1.67 -23.66 -31.02
N ALA A 388 0.50 -23.01 -31.01
CA ALA A 388 0.33 -21.66 -31.53
C ALA A 388 0.89 -20.64 -30.53
N TYR A 389 1.49 -19.57 -31.06
CA TYR A 389 2.02 -18.47 -30.28
C TYR A 389 1.04 -17.29 -30.33
N HIS A 390 0.98 -16.55 -29.23
CA HIS A 390 0.04 -15.45 -29.02
C HIS A 390 0.77 -14.25 -28.42
N HIS A 391 0.40 -13.05 -28.88
CA HIS A 391 0.74 -11.80 -28.23
C HIS A 391 -0.55 -11.14 -27.78
N ARG A 392 -0.61 -10.69 -26.53
CA ARG A 392 -1.83 -10.10 -25.97
C ARG A 392 -1.54 -8.85 -25.18
N LEU A 393 -2.33 -7.82 -25.42
CA LEU A 393 -2.32 -6.59 -24.61
C LEU A 393 -3.26 -6.80 -23.42
N HIS A 394 -2.67 -6.75 -22.22
CA HIS A 394 -3.35 -6.84 -20.93
C HIS A 394 -3.51 -5.46 -20.28
N ALA A 395 -4.49 -5.35 -19.39
CA ALA A 395 -4.80 -4.17 -18.60
C ALA A 395 -5.20 -4.60 -17.19
N LEU A 396 -4.39 -4.24 -16.19
CA LEU A 396 -4.54 -4.67 -14.80
C LEU A 396 -4.83 -3.48 -13.88
N ASP A 397 -5.79 -3.64 -12.97
CA ASP A 397 -6.08 -2.67 -11.90
C ASP A 397 -4.88 -2.55 -10.93
N LEU A 398 -4.33 -1.34 -10.78
CA LEU A 398 -3.13 -1.08 -9.97
C LEU A 398 -3.23 -1.54 -8.50
N THR A 399 -4.43 -1.65 -7.94
CA THR A 399 -4.64 -1.94 -6.52
C THR A 399 -4.96 -3.40 -6.22
N THR A 400 -5.30 -4.18 -7.24
CA THR A 400 -5.75 -5.57 -7.08
C THR A 400 -5.06 -6.57 -8.01
N GLY A 401 -4.38 -6.10 -9.06
CA GLY A 401 -3.85 -6.94 -10.14
C GLY A 401 -4.93 -7.53 -11.04
N THR A 402 -6.21 -7.21 -10.81
CA THR A 402 -7.30 -7.85 -11.56
C THR A 402 -7.40 -7.30 -12.98
N GLU A 403 -7.56 -8.22 -13.94
CA GLU A 403 -7.78 -7.94 -15.36
C GLU A 403 -9.02 -7.05 -15.55
N ILE A 404 -8.83 -5.90 -16.24
CA ILE A 404 -9.88 -4.92 -16.51
C ILE A 404 -10.88 -5.50 -17.53
N SER A 405 -12.16 -5.17 -17.39
CA SER A 405 -13.21 -5.69 -18.29
C SER A 405 -12.99 -5.25 -19.74
N GLY A 406 -12.88 -6.22 -20.65
CA GLY A 406 -12.50 -6.02 -22.05
C GLY A 406 -11.06 -6.44 -22.38
N SER A 407 -10.29 -6.80 -21.34
CA SER A 407 -8.92 -7.31 -21.43
C SER A 407 -8.87 -8.83 -21.20
N PRO A 408 -7.88 -9.56 -21.76
CA PRO A 408 -6.91 -9.09 -22.76
C PRO A 408 -7.48 -8.95 -24.17
N THR A 409 -6.74 -8.26 -25.04
CA THR A 409 -6.98 -8.26 -26.50
C THR A 409 -5.82 -8.92 -27.25
N GLU A 410 -6.17 -9.84 -28.16
CA GLU A 410 -5.24 -10.51 -29.08
C GLU A 410 -4.63 -9.51 -30.08
N ILE A 411 -3.30 -9.55 -30.22
CA ILE A 411 -2.56 -8.70 -31.15
C ILE A 411 -2.44 -9.43 -32.49
N THR A 412 -3.03 -8.84 -33.53
CA THR A 412 -2.94 -9.30 -34.91
C THR A 412 -2.79 -8.11 -35.85
N GLY A 413 -2.21 -8.33 -37.03
CA GLY A 413 -1.92 -7.24 -37.96
C GLY A 413 -1.76 -7.68 -39.41
N THR A 414 -2.24 -6.86 -40.33
CA THR A 414 -1.91 -6.93 -41.75
C THR A 414 -1.72 -5.52 -42.28
N TYR A 415 -0.69 -5.30 -43.09
CA TYR A 415 -0.37 -3.98 -43.66
C TYR A 415 -0.10 -4.08 -45.16
N PRO A 416 -0.59 -3.15 -46.01
CA PRO A 416 -0.38 -3.23 -47.46
C PRO A 416 1.10 -3.25 -47.84
N GLY A 417 1.51 -4.27 -48.60
CA GLY A 417 2.90 -4.45 -48.97
C GLY A 417 3.23 -5.85 -49.52
N THR A 418 4.39 -5.97 -50.16
CA THR A 418 4.90 -7.22 -50.77
C THR A 418 6.14 -7.79 -50.07
N GLY A 419 6.43 -7.31 -48.86
CA GLY A 419 7.60 -7.72 -48.08
C GLY A 419 7.57 -9.16 -47.56
N ALA A 420 8.51 -9.47 -46.67
CA ALA A 420 8.62 -10.76 -46.01
C ALA A 420 7.30 -11.16 -45.32
N ASN A 421 6.94 -12.45 -45.38
CA ASN A 421 5.65 -12.97 -44.89
C ASN A 421 4.39 -12.32 -45.52
N SER A 422 4.46 -11.77 -46.73
CA SER A 422 3.29 -11.21 -47.39
C SER A 422 2.36 -12.25 -48.02
N GLN A 423 1.04 -12.00 -47.91
CA GLN A 423 -0.03 -12.77 -48.53
C GLN A 423 -1.06 -11.83 -49.15
N GLY A 424 -1.39 -12.05 -50.43
CA GLY A 424 -2.47 -11.30 -51.11
C GLY A 424 -2.23 -9.80 -51.27
N GLY A 425 -0.99 -9.33 -51.15
CA GLY A 425 -0.63 -7.91 -51.21
C GLY A 425 -0.62 -7.18 -49.86
N ASN A 426 -0.67 -7.93 -48.75
CA ASN A 426 -0.40 -7.40 -47.41
C ASN A 426 0.72 -8.22 -46.75
N VAL A 427 1.62 -7.55 -46.03
CA VAL A 427 2.49 -8.17 -45.01
C VAL A 427 1.60 -8.65 -43.87
N VAL A 428 1.86 -9.86 -43.33
CA VAL A 428 1.09 -10.46 -42.24
C VAL A 428 1.97 -10.54 -40.99
N PHE A 429 1.44 -10.06 -39.86
CA PHE A 429 2.06 -10.25 -38.56
C PHE A 429 1.84 -11.71 -38.12
N ASP A 430 2.95 -12.44 -37.92
CA ASP A 430 2.96 -13.80 -37.40
C ASP A 430 3.49 -13.75 -35.96
N PRO A 431 2.67 -14.01 -34.93
CA PRO A 431 3.11 -13.96 -33.54
C PRO A 431 4.36 -14.79 -33.22
N ALA A 432 4.62 -15.87 -33.97
CA ALA A 432 5.77 -16.73 -33.77
C ALA A 432 7.09 -16.18 -34.35
N GLN A 433 7.08 -14.99 -34.97
CA GLN A 433 8.27 -14.35 -35.56
C GLN A 433 8.75 -13.12 -34.78
N TYR A 434 8.01 -12.66 -33.77
CA TYR A 434 8.28 -11.41 -33.07
C TYR A 434 8.23 -11.55 -31.56
N ALA A 435 9.03 -10.74 -30.85
CA ALA A 435 8.90 -10.48 -29.42
C ALA A 435 8.63 -8.98 -29.16
N GLU A 436 8.01 -8.68 -28.04
CA GLU A 436 7.73 -7.31 -27.59
C GLU A 436 8.74 -6.95 -26.49
N ARG A 437 9.89 -6.43 -26.92
CA ARG A 437 11.01 -6.03 -26.03
C ARG A 437 11.06 -4.52 -25.80
N ALA A 438 10.60 -3.73 -26.77
CA ALA A 438 10.57 -2.29 -26.66
C ALA A 438 9.54 -1.87 -25.60
N ALA A 439 9.86 -0.91 -24.74
CA ALA A 439 8.94 -0.48 -23.69
C ALA A 439 7.69 0.22 -24.26
N LEU A 440 6.56 -0.01 -23.60
CA LEU A 440 5.27 0.53 -24.04
C LEU A 440 5.27 2.07 -23.95
N LEU A 441 4.70 2.71 -24.98
CA LEU A 441 4.47 4.16 -25.00
C LEU A 441 2.99 4.46 -24.82
N LEU A 442 2.63 5.19 -23.76
CA LEU A 442 1.31 5.79 -23.63
C LEU A 442 1.33 7.23 -24.19
N LEU A 443 0.54 7.48 -25.23
CA LEU A 443 0.45 8.78 -25.88
C LEU A 443 -0.99 9.07 -26.34
N ASN A 444 -1.56 10.17 -25.86
CA ASN A 444 -2.88 10.69 -26.27
C ASN A 444 -4.00 9.63 -26.21
N GLY A 445 -4.02 8.81 -25.16
CA GLY A 445 -5.01 7.75 -24.92
C GLY A 445 -4.85 6.49 -25.79
N ASN A 446 -3.68 6.33 -26.42
CA ASN A 446 -3.29 5.11 -27.11
C ASN A 446 -1.97 4.57 -26.55
N ILE A 447 -1.92 3.25 -26.41
CA ILE A 447 -0.74 2.46 -26.08
C ILE A 447 -0.11 2.04 -27.41
N TYR A 448 1.15 2.41 -27.63
CA TYR A 448 1.92 2.04 -28.81
C TYR A 448 2.93 0.95 -28.46
N LEU A 449 2.96 -0.08 -29.32
CA LEU A 449 3.78 -1.28 -29.23
C LEU A 449 4.73 -1.32 -30.43
N ALA A 450 5.96 -1.81 -30.22
CA ALA A 450 6.95 -2.00 -31.28
C ALA A 450 7.65 -3.36 -31.14
N TRP A 451 8.02 -3.94 -32.28
CA TRP A 451 8.28 -5.38 -32.37
C TRP A 451 9.71 -5.68 -32.80
N THR A 452 10.38 -6.55 -32.05
CA THR A 452 11.63 -7.19 -32.45
C THR A 452 11.33 -8.44 -33.27
N SER A 453 12.28 -8.92 -34.08
CA SER A 453 12.26 -10.30 -34.54
C SER A 453 12.63 -11.28 -33.40
N HIS A 454 12.48 -12.58 -33.62
CA HIS A 454 13.29 -13.57 -32.90
C HIS A 454 14.64 -13.75 -33.60
N CYS A 455 15.67 -13.12 -33.06
CA CYS A 455 17.07 -13.38 -33.38
C CYS A 455 17.43 -13.27 -34.87
N ASP A 456 16.81 -12.31 -35.55
CA ASP A 456 16.99 -12.02 -36.97
C ASP A 456 16.67 -13.22 -37.88
N VAL A 457 15.86 -14.16 -37.38
CA VAL A 457 15.32 -15.28 -38.14
C VAL A 457 14.17 -14.77 -39.01
N GLN A 458 14.42 -14.69 -40.31
CA GLN A 458 13.40 -14.35 -41.31
C GLN A 458 12.29 -15.43 -41.40
N PRO A 459 11.03 -15.06 -41.69
CA PRO A 459 10.60 -13.76 -42.23
C PRO A 459 10.04 -12.75 -41.19
N TYR A 460 10.61 -11.55 -41.15
CA TYR A 460 10.11 -10.42 -40.35
C TYR A 460 10.23 -9.06 -41.07
N THR A 461 9.56 -8.05 -40.52
CA THR A 461 9.46 -6.64 -40.99
C THR A 461 9.17 -5.70 -39.81
N GLY A 462 9.37 -4.39 -39.93
CA GLY A 462 9.22 -3.45 -38.81
C GLY A 462 7.78 -3.03 -38.51
N TRP A 463 7.22 -3.52 -37.41
CA TRP A 463 5.84 -3.19 -37.00
C TRP A 463 5.76 -2.16 -35.89
N ILE A 464 4.80 -1.24 -35.99
CA ILE A 464 4.34 -0.38 -34.90
C ILE A 464 2.82 -0.46 -34.86
N MET A 465 2.25 -0.72 -33.68
CA MET A 465 0.80 -0.88 -33.50
C MET A 465 0.30 -0.01 -32.35
N GLY A 466 -0.81 0.69 -32.55
CA GLY A 466 -1.47 1.51 -31.53
C GLY A 466 -2.82 0.94 -31.12
N TYR A 467 -3.10 0.93 -29.82
CA TYR A 467 -4.32 0.40 -29.21
C TYR A 467 -4.91 1.44 -28.25
N SER A 468 -6.23 1.60 -28.19
CA SER A 468 -6.83 2.54 -27.24
C SER A 468 -6.75 2.01 -25.80
N GLU A 469 -6.21 2.81 -24.87
CA GLU A 469 -6.15 2.45 -23.43
C GLU A 469 -7.53 2.16 -22.81
N SER A 470 -8.58 2.71 -23.43
CA SER A 470 -9.96 2.67 -22.92
C SER A 470 -10.77 1.45 -23.36
N THR A 471 -10.34 0.77 -24.43
CA THR A 471 -11.08 -0.34 -25.05
C THR A 471 -10.21 -1.50 -25.51
N LEU A 472 -8.88 -1.35 -25.44
CA LEU A 472 -7.86 -2.25 -25.98
C LEU A 472 -8.04 -2.62 -27.46
N GLN A 473 -8.85 -1.88 -28.21
CA GLN A 473 -9.00 -2.10 -29.65
C GLN A 473 -7.87 -1.41 -30.42
N GLN A 474 -7.37 -2.06 -31.47
CA GLN A 474 -6.35 -1.49 -32.36
C GLN A 474 -6.90 -0.23 -33.04
N THR A 475 -6.20 0.89 -32.87
CA THR A 475 -6.52 2.20 -33.43
C THR A 475 -5.57 2.60 -34.56
N GLN A 476 -4.34 2.08 -34.55
CA GLN A 476 -3.29 2.39 -35.52
C GLN A 476 -2.48 1.13 -35.85
N ILE A 477 -2.00 1.04 -37.08
CA ILE A 477 -1.03 0.02 -37.50
C ILE A 477 -0.17 0.60 -38.62
N LEU A 478 1.14 0.42 -38.49
CA LEU A 478 2.15 0.83 -39.46
C LEU A 478 3.17 -0.30 -39.62
N ASN A 479 3.66 -0.48 -40.84
CA ASN A 479 4.87 -1.24 -41.10
C ASN A 479 5.88 -0.32 -41.81
N VAL A 480 7.12 -0.27 -41.32
CA VAL A 480 8.20 0.59 -41.84
C VAL A 480 9.17 -0.13 -42.78
N THR A 481 8.99 -1.43 -42.99
CA THR A 481 9.65 -2.22 -44.04
C THR A 481 8.61 -3.06 -44.82
N PRO A 482 7.52 -2.45 -45.35
CA PRO A 482 6.37 -3.17 -45.88
C PRO A 482 6.61 -3.88 -47.22
N ASN A 483 7.64 -3.52 -47.97
CA ASN A 483 7.93 -4.07 -49.30
C ASN A 483 9.28 -4.80 -49.37
N GLY A 484 10.11 -4.69 -48.34
CA GLY A 484 11.35 -5.42 -48.15
C GLY A 484 11.29 -6.55 -47.12
N SER A 485 12.41 -6.76 -46.44
CA SER A 485 12.57 -7.67 -45.30
C SER A 485 13.42 -7.02 -44.22
N GLU A 486 13.30 -7.55 -43.00
CA GLU A 486 14.02 -7.09 -41.80
C GLU A 486 13.58 -5.68 -41.37
N GLY A 487 14.43 -4.95 -40.63
CA GLY A 487 14.12 -3.65 -40.02
C GLY A 487 13.16 -3.83 -38.85
N SER A 488 13.63 -4.39 -37.74
CA SER A 488 12.83 -4.56 -36.51
C SER A 488 13.27 -3.63 -35.39
N ILE A 489 12.36 -3.26 -34.50
CA ILE A 489 12.61 -2.22 -33.49
C ILE A 489 13.22 -2.86 -32.24
N TRP A 490 14.54 -3.01 -32.22
CA TRP A 490 15.31 -3.69 -31.17
C TRP A 490 15.48 -2.84 -29.90
N MET A 491 16.10 -1.67 -30.02
CA MET A 491 16.36 -0.60 -29.02
C MET A 491 16.88 -1.00 -27.62
N SER A 492 17.42 -2.21 -27.44
CA SER A 492 17.94 -2.72 -26.15
C SER A 492 17.04 -2.50 -24.92
N GLY A 493 15.71 -2.61 -25.08
CA GLY A 493 14.74 -2.46 -23.99
C GLY A 493 14.15 -1.04 -23.84
N ASP A 494 14.63 -0.08 -24.63
CA ASP A 494 14.03 1.25 -24.73
C ASP A 494 12.60 1.20 -25.25
N GLY A 495 11.82 2.25 -25.01
CA GLY A 495 10.48 2.41 -25.55
C GLY A 495 10.41 3.59 -26.49
N LEU A 496 9.54 3.49 -27.50
CA LEU A 496 9.24 4.58 -28.44
C LEU A 496 9.14 5.92 -27.70
N ALA A 497 9.97 6.90 -28.07
CA ALA A 497 9.92 8.23 -27.47
C ALA A 497 8.83 9.10 -28.16
N ALA A 498 8.34 10.15 -27.48
CA ALA A 498 7.33 11.04 -28.03
C ALA A 498 7.45 12.50 -27.56
N ASP A 499 7.11 13.43 -28.47
CA ASP A 499 7.10 14.86 -28.18
C ASP A 499 5.72 15.39 -27.74
N SER A 500 5.70 16.64 -27.28
CA SER A 500 4.50 17.37 -26.85
C SER A 500 3.52 17.69 -27.98
N SER A 501 3.92 17.52 -29.24
CA SER A 501 3.04 17.62 -30.41
C SER A 501 2.41 16.27 -30.80
N GLY A 502 2.77 15.18 -30.10
CA GLY A 502 2.30 13.83 -30.37
C GLY A 502 3.01 13.14 -31.54
N ASN A 503 4.20 13.56 -31.95
CA ASN A 503 5.02 12.74 -32.84
C ASN A 503 5.76 11.67 -32.02
N ILE A 504 5.96 10.50 -32.64
CA ILE A 504 6.69 9.37 -32.07
C ILE A 504 8.04 9.26 -32.76
N TYR A 505 9.07 8.90 -32.02
CA TYR A 505 10.44 8.73 -32.49
C TYR A 505 10.97 7.36 -32.03
N PHE A 506 11.87 6.77 -32.82
CA PHE A 506 12.57 5.52 -32.50
C PHE A 506 13.73 5.26 -33.46
N LEU A 507 14.63 4.34 -33.09
CA LEU A 507 15.65 3.78 -33.98
C LEU A 507 15.23 2.39 -34.48
N ASP A 508 15.20 2.23 -35.81
CA ASP A 508 15.01 0.95 -36.48
C ASP A 508 16.34 0.22 -36.72
N ALA A 509 16.30 -1.11 -36.79
CA ALA A 509 17.48 -1.94 -36.98
C ALA A 509 17.80 -2.24 -38.46
N ASN A 510 18.81 -3.09 -38.69
CA ASN A 510 19.21 -3.57 -40.01
C ASN A 510 18.00 -4.00 -40.84
N GLY A 511 17.92 -3.53 -42.08
CA GLY A 511 16.96 -4.08 -43.02
C GLY A 511 16.91 -3.39 -44.37
N THR A 512 15.81 -3.61 -45.08
CA THR A 512 15.65 -3.06 -46.42
C THR A 512 15.42 -1.55 -46.36
N PHE A 513 16.21 -0.81 -47.16
CA PHE A 513 16.08 0.64 -47.31
C PHE A 513 16.03 1.03 -48.80
N ASP A 514 15.04 1.84 -49.19
CA ASP A 514 14.96 2.36 -50.56
C ASP A 514 15.92 3.54 -50.79
N THR A 515 17.04 3.27 -51.44
CA THR A 515 17.91 4.34 -51.98
C THR A 515 17.26 5.18 -53.10
N THR A 516 16.11 4.74 -53.63
CA THR A 516 15.29 5.53 -54.56
C THR A 516 14.23 6.31 -53.79
N LEU A 517 14.32 7.64 -53.81
CA LEU A 517 13.47 8.54 -53.03
C LEU A 517 12.37 9.18 -53.87
N THR A 518 11.23 9.44 -53.23
CA THR A 518 10.14 10.30 -53.73
C THR A 518 10.58 11.76 -53.83
N SER A 519 9.76 12.62 -54.45
CA SER A 519 10.03 14.07 -54.50
C SER A 519 10.02 14.77 -53.13
N GLY A 520 9.50 14.12 -52.08
CA GLY A 520 9.57 14.58 -50.69
C GLY A 520 10.82 14.10 -49.93
N GLY A 521 11.69 13.32 -50.58
CA GLY A 521 12.88 12.72 -49.98
C GLY A 521 12.62 11.47 -49.15
N LEU A 522 11.40 10.92 -49.15
CA LEU A 522 11.08 9.65 -48.47
C LEU A 522 11.34 8.44 -49.39
N PRO A 523 11.71 7.26 -48.86
CA PRO A 523 11.70 5.96 -49.53
C PRO A 523 10.51 5.75 -50.47
N SER A 524 10.76 5.25 -51.69
CA SER A 524 9.71 5.13 -52.71
C SER A 524 8.92 3.81 -52.70
N GLY A 525 9.49 2.73 -52.18
CA GLY A 525 8.76 1.54 -51.71
C GLY A 525 8.21 1.72 -50.30
N GLY A 526 8.76 2.67 -49.54
CA GLY A 526 8.37 2.93 -48.16
C GLY A 526 9.12 2.06 -47.15
N ASP A 527 10.27 1.50 -47.54
CA ASP A 527 11.14 0.70 -46.67
C ASP A 527 12.24 1.60 -46.05
N TYR A 528 12.28 1.67 -44.72
CA TYR A 528 13.06 2.63 -43.92
C TYR A 528 14.22 2.03 -43.13
N GLY A 529 14.58 0.76 -43.37
CA GLY A 529 15.55 0.00 -42.57
C GLY A 529 16.77 0.80 -42.08
N ASN A 530 17.14 0.60 -40.82
CA ASN A 530 18.30 1.21 -40.12
C ASN A 530 18.18 2.72 -39.84
N ALA A 531 16.97 3.27 -39.73
CA ALA A 531 16.75 4.71 -39.59
C ALA A 531 16.49 5.20 -38.16
N ILE A 532 16.80 6.48 -37.89
CA ILE A 532 16.07 7.26 -36.88
C ILE A 532 14.76 7.71 -37.54
N ILE A 533 13.60 7.32 -37.01
CA ILE A 533 12.29 7.54 -37.66
C ILE A 533 11.44 8.52 -36.84
N LYS A 534 10.71 9.42 -37.53
CA LYS A 534 9.65 10.26 -36.95
C LYS A 534 8.28 9.90 -37.52
N LEU A 535 7.39 9.39 -36.68
CA LEU A 535 5.98 9.17 -37.00
C LEU A 535 5.14 10.35 -36.54
N SER A 536 4.11 10.71 -37.32
CA SER A 536 3.02 11.55 -36.81
C SER A 536 1.82 10.70 -36.44
N THR A 537 1.22 10.97 -35.28
CA THR A 537 -0.08 10.39 -34.88
C THR A 537 -1.27 11.26 -35.35
N SER A 538 -1.03 12.30 -36.15
CA SER A 538 -2.07 13.20 -36.64
C SER A 538 -2.88 12.57 -37.79
N GLY A 539 -3.86 11.73 -37.43
CA GLY A 539 -4.69 10.99 -38.37
C GLY A 539 -4.33 9.51 -38.39
N THR A 540 -3.90 8.99 -39.54
CA THR A 540 -3.33 7.63 -39.65
C THR A 540 -1.83 7.71 -39.36
N LEU A 541 -1.34 6.79 -38.52
CA LEU A 541 0.07 6.67 -38.17
C LEU A 541 0.93 6.51 -39.43
N ALA A 542 1.90 7.41 -39.64
CA ALA A 542 2.74 7.43 -40.83
C ALA A 542 4.10 8.06 -40.54
N VAL A 543 5.14 7.57 -41.24
CA VAL A 543 6.46 8.23 -41.26
C VAL A 543 6.34 9.60 -41.93
N THR A 544 6.89 10.63 -41.27
CA THR A 544 6.85 12.02 -41.75
C THR A 544 8.23 12.61 -41.97
N ASP A 545 9.23 12.16 -41.21
CA ASP A 545 10.64 12.44 -41.45
C ASP A 545 11.51 11.29 -40.94
N TYR A 546 12.78 11.25 -41.32
CA TYR A 546 13.75 10.24 -40.87
C TYR A 546 15.20 10.70 -41.07
N PHE A 547 16.15 10.02 -40.45
CA PHE A 547 17.58 10.00 -40.81
C PHE A 547 18.00 8.56 -41.12
N ASN A 548 18.96 8.36 -42.00
CA ASN A 548 19.52 7.05 -42.34
C ASN A 548 20.94 7.24 -42.89
N GLU A 549 21.90 6.43 -42.45
CA GLU A 549 23.33 6.58 -42.79
C GLU A 549 23.58 6.42 -44.28
N TYR A 550 24.58 7.12 -44.83
CA TYR A 550 24.92 7.06 -46.26
C TYR A 550 25.22 5.62 -46.74
N ASN A 551 25.72 4.78 -45.83
CA ASN A 551 26.10 3.39 -46.02
C ASN A 551 25.13 2.37 -45.41
N THR A 552 23.94 2.77 -44.96
CA THR A 552 22.87 1.93 -44.38
C THR A 552 22.66 0.55 -45.04
N VAL A 553 22.67 0.48 -46.38
CA VAL A 553 22.49 -0.78 -47.14
C VAL A 553 23.65 -1.77 -46.90
N MET A 554 24.87 -1.26 -46.70
CA MET A 554 26.04 -2.07 -46.35
C MET A 554 26.01 -2.49 -44.88
N GLU A 555 25.61 -1.58 -43.99
CA GLU A 555 25.54 -1.82 -42.55
C GLU A 555 24.45 -2.81 -42.17
N SER A 556 23.26 -2.69 -42.78
CA SER A 556 22.18 -3.67 -42.67
C SER A 556 22.63 -5.05 -43.13
N GLY A 557 23.28 -5.15 -44.28
CA GLY A 557 23.85 -6.42 -44.78
C GLY A 557 25.04 -6.96 -43.98
N ALA A 558 25.48 -6.26 -42.93
CA ALA A 558 26.63 -6.60 -42.09
C ALA A 558 26.28 -6.68 -40.59
N ASP A 559 25.01 -6.73 -40.20
CA ASP A 559 24.58 -6.73 -38.79
C ASP A 559 25.19 -5.53 -38.01
N THR A 560 25.05 -4.34 -38.59
CA THR A 560 25.54 -3.08 -38.04
C THR A 560 24.37 -2.13 -37.80
N ASP A 561 23.40 -2.59 -37.03
CA ASP A 561 22.15 -1.91 -36.75
C ASP A 561 22.35 -0.60 -35.99
N LEU A 562 21.64 0.44 -36.43
CA LEU A 562 21.48 1.67 -35.66
C LEU A 562 20.61 1.42 -34.43
N GLY A 563 19.42 0.84 -34.61
CA GLY A 563 18.47 0.48 -33.56
C GLY A 563 18.89 -0.65 -32.62
N SER A 564 20.18 -1.00 -32.55
CA SER A 564 20.67 -1.84 -31.46
C SER A 564 20.69 -1.09 -30.13
N GLY A 565 21.00 0.20 -30.14
CA GLY A 565 20.82 1.13 -29.01
C GLY A 565 19.46 1.83 -29.05
N GLY A 566 19.13 2.50 -27.96
CA GLY A 566 17.93 3.34 -27.85
C GLY A 566 18.20 4.83 -28.06
N GLU A 567 17.18 5.65 -27.85
CA GLU A 567 17.21 7.10 -28.06
C GLU A 567 16.68 7.90 -26.89
N ILE A 568 17.07 9.18 -26.83
CA ILE A 568 16.40 10.15 -25.96
C ILE A 568 16.07 11.42 -26.73
N LEU A 569 14.95 12.05 -26.38
CA LEU A 569 14.57 13.37 -26.87
C LEU A 569 15.15 14.42 -25.93
N LEU A 570 16.03 15.27 -26.47
CA LEU A 570 16.62 16.34 -25.68
C LEU A 570 15.60 17.47 -25.46
N PRO A 571 15.66 18.18 -24.33
CA PRO A 571 14.89 19.41 -24.16
C PRO A 571 15.30 20.46 -25.21
N ASP A 572 14.50 21.51 -25.35
CA ASP A 572 14.77 22.63 -26.26
C ASP A 572 16.19 23.20 -26.04
N LEU A 573 17.07 23.04 -27.03
CA LEU A 573 18.45 23.53 -26.99
C LEU A 573 18.60 24.76 -27.88
N THR A 574 19.19 25.83 -27.36
CA THR A 574 19.48 27.03 -28.15
C THR A 574 20.90 26.99 -28.71
N ASP A 575 21.07 27.28 -30.00
CA ASP A 575 22.36 27.37 -30.67
C ASP A 575 23.08 28.71 -30.40
N ALA A 576 24.25 28.90 -31.02
CA ALA A 576 25.03 30.14 -30.91
C ALA A 576 24.38 31.34 -31.63
N THR A 577 23.36 31.13 -32.48
CA THR A 577 22.63 32.18 -33.19
C THR A 577 21.34 32.62 -32.48
N GLY A 578 20.90 31.87 -31.46
CA GLY A 578 19.63 32.08 -30.77
C GLY A 578 18.46 31.28 -31.35
N THR A 579 18.74 30.34 -32.24
CA THR A 579 17.79 29.38 -32.82
C THR A 579 17.56 28.24 -31.82
N VAL A 580 16.29 27.87 -31.60
CA VAL A 580 15.91 26.70 -30.80
C VAL A 580 15.87 25.48 -31.70
N HIS A 581 16.46 24.38 -31.24
CA HIS A 581 16.48 23.08 -31.88
C HIS A 581 15.83 22.03 -31.00
N HIS A 582 15.02 21.17 -31.60
CA HIS A 582 14.35 20.05 -30.94
C HIS A 582 15.11 18.77 -31.25
N LEU A 583 16.20 18.49 -30.53
CA LEU A 583 17.09 17.39 -30.90
C LEU A 583 16.63 16.02 -30.37
N ILE A 584 17.01 14.96 -31.09
CA ILE A 584 17.00 13.54 -30.69
C ILE A 584 18.45 13.04 -30.75
N VAL A 585 18.85 12.15 -29.85
CA VAL A 585 20.18 11.50 -29.86
C VAL A 585 20.07 9.97 -29.69
N GLY A 586 20.89 9.23 -30.44
CA GLY A 586 21.04 7.78 -30.35
C GLY A 586 22.35 7.29 -30.99
N ALA A 587 22.65 6.00 -30.83
CA ALA A 587 23.88 5.36 -31.34
C ALA A 587 23.70 3.84 -31.46
N GLY A 588 24.38 3.20 -32.41
CA GLY A 588 24.19 1.77 -32.71
C GLY A 588 25.46 0.91 -32.73
N LYS A 589 25.41 -0.19 -33.49
CA LYS A 589 26.53 -1.11 -33.71
C LYS A 589 27.68 -0.50 -34.52
N ASP A 590 27.46 0.64 -35.19
CA ASP A 590 28.45 1.40 -35.96
C ASP A 590 29.42 2.22 -35.09
N MET A 591 29.05 2.45 -33.81
CA MET A 591 29.82 3.16 -32.78
C MET A 591 29.90 4.69 -32.97
N ASN A 592 29.02 5.30 -33.77
CA ASN A 592 28.87 6.75 -33.85
C ASN A 592 27.69 7.23 -33.01
N ILE A 593 27.77 8.46 -32.48
CA ILE A 593 26.64 9.13 -31.83
C ILE A 593 26.03 10.10 -32.85
N TYR A 594 24.72 9.95 -33.10
CA TYR A 594 23.96 10.76 -34.04
C TYR A 594 23.00 11.69 -33.29
N LEU A 595 23.02 12.99 -33.62
CA LEU A 595 22.03 13.96 -33.19
C LEU A 595 21.28 14.45 -34.42
N ALA A 596 19.98 14.14 -34.51
CA ALA A 596 19.10 14.68 -35.55
C ALA A 596 18.24 15.80 -35.00
N ASP A 597 17.89 16.77 -35.86
CA ASP A 597 16.91 17.80 -35.53
C ASP A 597 15.51 17.28 -35.87
N ARG A 598 14.60 17.22 -34.90
CA ARG A 598 13.24 16.69 -35.09
C ARG A 598 12.41 17.55 -36.06
N ASP A 599 12.81 18.78 -36.35
CA ASP A 599 12.16 19.64 -37.34
C ASP A 599 12.69 19.43 -38.77
N ASN A 600 13.86 18.81 -38.92
CA ASN A 600 14.47 18.43 -40.19
C ASN A 600 15.56 17.37 -39.93
N MET A 601 15.20 16.09 -40.00
CA MET A 601 16.08 14.99 -39.56
C MET A 601 17.24 14.71 -40.52
N GLY A 602 17.19 15.27 -41.74
CA GLY A 602 18.26 15.19 -42.72
C GLY A 602 18.00 14.19 -43.85
N LYS A 603 17.28 13.10 -43.59
CA LYS A 603 16.97 12.00 -44.54
C LYS A 603 18.23 11.28 -45.03
N TYR A 604 18.11 10.50 -46.09
CA TYR A 604 19.24 9.78 -46.69
C TYR A 604 20.05 10.66 -47.65
N ASN A 605 21.38 10.61 -47.57
CA ASN A 605 22.30 11.21 -48.53
C ASN A 605 23.39 10.22 -48.93
N SER A 606 23.37 9.75 -50.18
CA SER A 606 24.33 8.77 -50.72
C SER A 606 25.79 9.24 -50.81
N THR A 607 26.09 10.49 -50.44
CA THR A 607 27.45 11.06 -50.46
C THR A 607 28.10 11.19 -49.08
N GLY A 608 27.38 10.90 -47.99
CA GLY A 608 27.85 11.01 -46.61
C GLY A 608 26.87 11.77 -45.71
N ASP A 609 26.98 11.59 -44.40
CA ASP A 609 26.01 12.03 -43.37
C ASP A 609 26.02 13.54 -43.09
N SER A 610 26.51 14.36 -44.02
CA SER A 610 26.60 15.83 -43.90
C SER A 610 25.26 16.58 -43.79
N ASN A 611 24.16 15.85 -43.83
CA ASN A 611 22.77 16.30 -43.75
C ASN A 611 22.11 16.05 -42.38
N ILE A 612 22.68 15.21 -41.51
CA ILE A 612 22.26 15.17 -40.10
C ILE A 612 22.76 16.42 -39.36
N TYR A 613 22.10 16.80 -38.27
CA TYR A 613 22.47 17.96 -37.48
C TYR A 613 23.88 17.81 -36.86
N GLN A 614 24.22 16.63 -36.30
CA GLN A 614 25.58 16.31 -35.89
C GLN A 614 25.84 14.79 -35.83
N GLN A 615 27.05 14.37 -36.19
CA GLN A 615 27.62 13.05 -35.94
C GLN A 615 28.90 13.20 -35.08
N VAL A 616 29.10 12.33 -34.09
CA VAL A 616 30.31 12.27 -33.26
C VAL A 616 30.90 10.86 -33.35
N SER A 617 32.04 10.77 -34.03
CA SER A 617 32.70 9.51 -34.39
C SER A 617 33.94 9.21 -33.55
N GLY A 618 34.24 7.92 -33.39
CA GLY A 618 35.48 7.43 -32.77
C GLY A 618 35.61 7.72 -31.28
N GLN A 619 34.51 8.11 -30.61
CA GLN A 619 34.47 8.31 -29.17
C GLN A 619 33.97 7.09 -28.41
N LEU A 620 33.07 6.29 -29.00
CA LEU A 620 32.68 4.98 -28.48
C LEU A 620 33.64 3.92 -29.03
N THR A 621 34.09 2.98 -28.19
CA THR A 621 35.06 1.94 -28.58
C THR A 621 34.45 0.56 -28.79
N GLY A 622 33.12 0.44 -28.66
CA GLY A 622 32.36 -0.79 -28.87
C GLY A 622 30.95 -0.50 -29.35
N LYS A 623 30.27 -1.54 -29.83
CA LYS A 623 28.86 -1.50 -30.28
C LYS A 623 27.93 -1.03 -29.14
N VAL A 624 26.86 -0.31 -29.47
CA VAL A 624 25.89 0.16 -28.49
C VAL A 624 24.72 -0.81 -28.37
N PHE A 625 24.41 -1.22 -27.13
CA PHE A 625 23.21 -1.99 -26.77
C PHE A 625 22.60 -1.41 -25.48
N SER A 626 22.44 -0.08 -25.49
CA SER A 626 22.02 0.74 -24.35
C SER A 626 21.38 2.06 -24.82
N THR A 627 20.59 2.67 -23.95
CA THR A 627 19.99 4.01 -24.10
C THR A 627 20.86 5.02 -23.35
N PRO A 628 21.10 6.24 -23.86
CA PRO A 628 21.80 7.28 -23.11
C PRO A 628 20.89 7.90 -22.04
N ALA A 629 21.46 8.69 -21.13
CA ALA A 629 20.65 9.58 -20.26
C ALA A 629 21.13 11.02 -20.36
N TYR A 630 20.25 11.98 -20.10
CA TYR A 630 20.52 13.41 -20.16
C TYR A 630 20.40 14.07 -18.78
N PHE A 631 21.39 14.87 -18.40
CA PHE A 631 21.27 15.76 -17.24
C PHE A 631 22.10 17.02 -17.41
N ASN A 632 21.47 18.18 -17.17
CA ASN A 632 22.13 19.48 -17.04
C ASN A 632 23.13 19.77 -18.18
N ASN A 633 22.64 19.73 -19.42
CA ASN A 633 23.43 19.90 -20.65
C ASN A 633 24.58 18.88 -20.81
N THR A 634 24.42 17.64 -20.34
CA THR A 634 25.39 16.55 -20.54
C THR A 634 24.65 15.26 -20.87
N ILE A 635 25.12 14.52 -21.87
CA ILE A 635 24.65 13.17 -22.22
C ILE A 635 25.63 12.15 -21.63
N TYR A 636 25.09 11.07 -21.05
CA TYR A 636 25.85 9.97 -20.46
C TYR A 636 25.59 8.70 -21.28
N TYR A 637 26.67 8.07 -21.76
CA TYR A 637 26.60 6.90 -22.66
C TYR A 637 27.63 5.84 -22.25
N ALA A 638 27.25 4.55 -22.23
CA ALA A 638 28.17 3.42 -22.05
C ALA A 638 27.91 2.31 -23.08
N ALA A 639 28.89 2.07 -23.95
CA ALA A 639 28.87 1.00 -24.95
C ALA A 639 29.52 -0.30 -24.44
N ILE A 640 29.46 -1.40 -25.20
CA ILE A 640 30.06 -2.68 -24.77
C ILE A 640 31.58 -2.58 -24.66
N ALA A 641 32.12 -3.17 -23.59
CA ALA A 641 33.55 -3.16 -23.25
C ALA A 641 34.17 -1.73 -23.19
N ASP A 642 33.34 -0.71 -22.97
CA ASP A 642 33.71 0.70 -22.90
C ASP A 642 33.31 1.30 -21.55
N THR A 643 33.92 2.42 -21.19
CA THR A 643 33.58 3.21 -19.99
C THR A 643 32.35 4.06 -20.22
N LEU A 644 31.57 4.32 -19.16
CA LEU A 644 30.55 5.36 -19.15
C LEU A 644 31.21 6.72 -19.41
N LYS A 645 30.68 7.49 -20.35
CA LYS A 645 31.26 8.75 -20.84
C LYS A 645 30.26 9.89 -20.73
N ALA A 646 30.73 11.04 -20.26
CA ALA A 646 29.96 12.28 -20.14
C ALA A 646 30.30 13.20 -21.33
N PHE A 647 29.33 13.53 -22.17
CA PHE A 647 29.46 14.40 -23.33
C PHE A 647 28.68 15.70 -23.10
N PRO A 648 29.34 16.83 -22.82
CA PRO A 648 28.67 18.11 -22.66
C PRO A 648 28.03 18.61 -23.95
N LEU A 649 26.89 19.28 -23.82
CA LEU A 649 26.20 20.04 -24.85
C LEU A 649 26.50 21.53 -24.67
N THR A 650 26.80 22.24 -25.74
CA THR A 650 26.98 23.70 -25.73
C THR A 650 26.54 24.26 -27.08
N ASN A 651 25.75 25.33 -27.08
CA ASN A 651 25.17 25.91 -28.30
C ASN A 651 24.46 24.85 -29.17
N ALA A 652 23.62 24.03 -28.52
CA ALA A 652 22.94 22.89 -29.13
C ALA A 652 23.83 21.83 -29.81
N GLN A 653 25.15 21.83 -29.60
CA GLN A 653 26.08 20.84 -30.17
C GLN A 653 26.72 19.98 -29.08
N LEU A 654 26.89 18.69 -29.36
CA LEU A 654 27.61 17.75 -28.50
C LEU A 654 29.12 17.96 -28.60
N ALA A 655 29.83 17.83 -27.48
CA ALA A 655 31.29 17.86 -27.47
C ALA A 655 31.87 16.70 -28.30
N ALA A 656 32.86 17.01 -29.14
CA ALA A 656 33.54 16.02 -30.00
C ALA A 656 34.37 14.96 -29.22
N ALA A 657 34.52 15.13 -27.91
CA ALA A 657 35.14 14.19 -26.99
C ALA A 657 34.47 14.33 -25.61
N PRO A 658 34.41 13.26 -24.79
CA PRO A 658 33.81 13.33 -23.46
C PRO A 658 34.64 14.20 -22.50
N SER A 659 33.98 14.88 -21.58
CA SER A 659 34.61 15.69 -20.53
C SER A 659 35.11 14.86 -19.34
N SER A 660 34.49 13.70 -19.11
CA SER A 660 34.85 12.75 -18.07
C SER A 660 34.37 11.34 -18.47
N GLN A 661 34.99 10.32 -17.88
CA GLN A 661 34.64 8.92 -18.08
C GLN A 661 34.85 8.10 -16.80
N SER A 662 34.10 7.01 -16.64
CA SER A 662 34.26 6.08 -15.51
C SER A 662 35.62 5.37 -15.55
N PRO A 663 36.16 4.96 -14.39
CA PRO A 663 37.35 4.09 -14.35
C PRO A 663 37.01 2.64 -14.76
N THR A 664 35.75 2.22 -14.60
CA THR A 664 35.25 0.88 -14.87
C THR A 664 34.65 0.80 -16.29
N PRO A 665 35.07 -0.15 -17.14
CA PRO A 665 34.39 -0.47 -18.39
C PRO A 665 33.23 -1.45 -18.15
N PHE A 666 32.15 -1.30 -18.92
CA PHE A 666 30.95 -2.13 -18.79
C PHE A 666 31.01 -3.31 -19.77
N PRO A 667 30.79 -4.57 -19.33
CA PRO A 667 30.71 -5.73 -20.22
C PRO A 667 29.43 -5.67 -21.06
N TYR A 668 29.23 -6.59 -22.01
CA TYR A 668 27.97 -6.70 -22.76
C TYR A 668 26.77 -6.82 -21.78
N PRO A 669 25.68 -6.03 -21.95
CA PRO A 669 25.32 -5.20 -23.11
C PRO A 669 25.81 -3.74 -23.08
N GLY A 670 26.65 -3.36 -22.13
CA GLY A 670 27.01 -1.98 -21.82
C GLY A 670 26.24 -1.56 -20.56
N ALA A 671 25.86 -0.28 -20.46
CA ALA A 671 24.94 0.17 -19.41
C ALA A 671 24.02 1.27 -19.94
N THR A 672 22.72 1.13 -19.69
CA THR A 672 21.78 2.26 -19.73
C THR A 672 21.85 2.99 -18.39
N PRO A 673 22.37 4.22 -18.32
CA PRO A 673 22.39 4.97 -17.08
C PRO A 673 21.00 5.45 -16.66
N GLY A 674 20.78 5.55 -15.35
CA GLY A 674 19.69 6.34 -14.76
C GLY A 674 20.28 7.48 -13.93
N ILE A 675 19.60 8.62 -13.84
CA ILE A 675 20.11 9.82 -13.16
C ILE A 675 19.15 10.27 -12.07
N SER A 676 19.69 10.56 -10.89
CA SER A 676 18.94 11.16 -9.79
C SER A 676 19.54 12.50 -9.41
N ALA A 677 18.72 13.54 -9.25
CA ALA A 677 19.14 14.87 -8.86
C ALA A 677 18.04 15.60 -8.07
N ASN A 678 18.45 16.66 -7.34
CA ASN A 678 17.55 17.65 -6.76
C ASN A 678 17.59 18.90 -7.64
N GLY A 679 16.66 18.99 -8.60
CA GLY A 679 16.73 19.96 -9.68
C GLY A 679 18.00 19.74 -10.50
N THR A 680 18.88 20.75 -10.54
CA THR A 680 20.20 20.68 -11.20
C THR A 680 21.36 20.40 -10.22
N THR A 681 21.07 20.04 -8.97
CA THR A 681 22.08 19.81 -7.91
C THR A 681 22.09 18.36 -7.46
N ASN A 682 23.22 17.91 -6.88
CA ASN A 682 23.41 16.53 -6.41
C ASN A 682 23.16 15.46 -7.50
N GLY A 683 23.48 15.75 -8.75
CA GLY A 683 23.34 14.79 -9.85
C GLY A 683 24.24 13.57 -9.63
N ILE A 684 23.61 12.39 -9.57
CA ILE A 684 24.27 11.09 -9.50
C ILE A 684 23.88 10.29 -10.74
N VAL A 685 24.88 9.78 -11.46
CA VAL A 685 24.66 8.85 -12.57
C VAL A 685 24.83 7.42 -12.04
N TRP A 686 23.77 6.65 -12.15
CA TRP A 686 23.72 5.25 -11.77
C TRP A 686 23.91 4.39 -13.01
N ALA A 687 24.76 3.37 -12.93
CA ALA A 687 25.04 2.45 -14.03
C ALA A 687 25.23 1.04 -13.50
N LEU A 688 24.79 0.04 -14.27
CA LEU A 688 24.86 -1.37 -13.89
C LEU A 688 25.93 -2.10 -14.70
N GLU A 689 26.96 -2.62 -14.04
CA GLU A 689 27.83 -3.66 -14.61
C GLU A 689 27.06 -4.98 -14.54
N SER A 690 26.59 -5.49 -15.67
CA SER A 690 25.65 -6.61 -15.71
C SER A 690 26.04 -7.68 -16.73
N THR A 691 25.97 -8.95 -16.34
CA THR A 691 26.06 -10.11 -17.25
C THR A 691 25.18 -11.24 -16.74
N LEU A 692 24.73 -12.15 -17.63
CA LEU A 692 23.93 -13.32 -17.23
C LEU A 692 24.68 -14.37 -16.39
N THR A 693 26.01 -14.29 -16.30
CA THR A 693 26.86 -15.36 -15.76
C THR A 693 27.80 -14.89 -14.65
N SER A 694 27.57 -13.70 -14.08
CA SER A 694 28.36 -13.15 -12.98
C SER A 694 27.54 -12.14 -12.18
N PRO A 695 27.85 -11.96 -10.88
CA PRO A 695 27.15 -11.01 -10.02
C PRO A 695 27.11 -9.61 -10.62
N GLY A 696 25.92 -9.01 -10.65
CA GLY A 696 25.76 -7.63 -11.06
C GLY A 696 26.44 -6.67 -10.09
N VAL A 697 26.86 -5.50 -10.59
CA VAL A 697 27.44 -4.43 -9.78
C VAL A 697 26.71 -3.12 -10.06
N LEU A 698 26.09 -2.55 -9.03
CA LEU A 698 25.46 -1.23 -9.12
C LEU A 698 26.52 -0.17 -8.78
N HIS A 699 26.78 0.74 -9.71
CA HIS A 699 27.67 1.88 -9.56
C HIS A 699 26.90 3.19 -9.43
N ALA A 700 27.48 4.14 -8.71
CA ALA A 700 27.01 5.52 -8.63
C ALA A 700 28.19 6.48 -8.80
N TYR A 701 28.08 7.44 -9.71
CA TYR A 701 29.11 8.42 -10.04
C TYR A 701 28.60 9.85 -9.82
N ASP A 702 29.50 10.76 -9.45
CA ASP A 702 29.21 12.21 -9.52
C ASP A 702 29.00 12.60 -10.98
N ALA A 703 27.81 13.11 -11.32
CA ALA A 703 27.47 13.48 -12.69
C ALA A 703 28.43 14.54 -13.28
N THR A 704 29.00 15.41 -12.44
CA THR A 704 29.96 16.42 -12.89
C THR A 704 31.36 15.85 -13.16
N ASN A 705 31.67 14.66 -12.65
CA ASN A 705 32.96 14.01 -12.85
C ASN A 705 32.89 12.48 -12.60
N LEU A 706 32.72 11.71 -13.67
CA LEU A 706 32.65 10.25 -13.66
C LEU A 706 33.91 9.52 -13.12
N THR A 707 35.05 10.20 -13.00
CA THR A 707 36.22 9.63 -12.30
C THR A 707 36.00 9.51 -10.77
N SER A 708 34.96 10.14 -10.23
CA SER A 708 34.55 10.08 -8.83
C SER A 708 33.41 9.07 -8.64
N GLU A 709 33.75 7.80 -8.42
CA GLU A 709 32.81 6.78 -7.97
C GLU A 709 32.41 7.04 -6.50
N LEU A 710 31.11 7.25 -6.27
CA LEU A 710 30.53 7.51 -4.95
C LEU A 710 30.23 6.20 -4.21
N TYR A 711 29.72 5.22 -4.95
CA TYR A 711 29.31 3.91 -4.45
C TYR A 711 29.46 2.83 -5.53
N ASN A 712 29.80 1.63 -5.08
CA ASN A 712 29.77 0.40 -5.88
C ASN A 712 29.43 -0.77 -4.94
N SER A 713 28.50 -1.65 -5.33
CA SER A 713 27.99 -2.73 -4.48
C SER A 713 29.03 -3.79 -4.07
N ASN A 714 30.21 -3.82 -4.67
CA ASN A 714 31.32 -4.66 -4.23
C ASN A 714 32.21 -4.01 -3.14
N GLN A 715 32.04 -2.71 -2.86
CA GLN A 715 32.85 -1.98 -1.86
C GLN A 715 32.50 -2.39 -0.41
N ALA A 716 31.28 -2.87 -0.16
CA ALA A 716 30.82 -3.22 1.18
C ALA A 716 31.40 -4.56 1.66
N SER A 717 31.97 -4.57 2.87
CA SER A 717 32.65 -5.74 3.44
C SER A 717 31.73 -6.95 3.56
N GLY A 718 32.24 -8.14 3.22
CA GLY A 718 31.53 -9.40 3.40
C GLY A 718 30.40 -9.67 2.39
N GLY A 719 30.32 -8.89 1.30
CA GLY A 719 29.31 -9.08 0.27
C GLY A 719 27.91 -8.61 0.68
N ARG A 720 27.81 -7.69 1.64
CA ARG A 720 26.53 -7.12 2.14
C ARG A 720 25.57 -6.73 1.01
N ASP A 721 26.12 -6.08 -0.01
CA ASP A 721 25.36 -5.47 -1.10
C ASP A 721 25.25 -6.37 -2.34
N ALA A 722 25.72 -7.61 -2.28
CA ALA A 722 25.61 -8.56 -3.40
C ALA A 722 24.14 -8.96 -3.64
N PHE A 723 23.75 -9.05 -4.91
CA PHE A 723 22.36 -9.25 -5.32
C PHE A 723 22.10 -10.36 -6.34
N GLY A 724 23.11 -11.19 -6.60
CA GLY A 724 23.03 -12.28 -7.58
C GLY A 724 23.51 -11.86 -8.95
N ASP A 725 23.41 -12.78 -9.91
CA ASP A 725 23.83 -12.54 -11.28
C ASP A 725 22.97 -11.48 -11.95
N GLY A 726 23.62 -10.68 -12.81
CA GLY A 726 22.96 -9.61 -13.56
C GLY A 726 21.98 -10.15 -14.61
N ASN A 727 21.24 -9.24 -15.23
CA ASN A 727 20.39 -9.54 -16.38
C ASN A 727 20.75 -8.63 -17.59
N LYS A 728 20.25 -8.94 -18.79
CA LYS A 728 20.45 -8.06 -19.96
C LYS A 728 19.51 -6.86 -19.87
N PHE A 729 19.84 -5.76 -20.54
CA PHE A 729 18.97 -4.59 -20.79
C PHE A 729 18.40 -3.84 -19.54
N VAL A 730 18.77 -4.26 -18.33
CA VAL A 730 18.27 -3.68 -17.08
C VAL A 730 18.63 -2.20 -16.95
N THR A 731 17.61 -1.39 -16.75
CA THR A 731 17.72 0.04 -16.43
C THR A 731 17.47 0.23 -14.92
N PRO A 732 18.30 0.99 -14.20
CA PRO A 732 18.10 1.22 -12.77
C PRO A 732 17.04 2.29 -12.51
N LEU A 733 15.93 1.92 -11.87
CA LEU A 733 14.93 2.86 -11.37
C LEU A 733 15.43 3.52 -10.08
N ILE A 734 15.49 4.86 -10.03
CA ILE A 734 15.88 5.63 -8.84
C ILE A 734 14.73 6.55 -8.41
N VAL A 735 14.14 6.28 -7.24
CA VAL A 735 13.00 7.04 -6.72
C VAL A 735 12.86 6.89 -5.21
N ASN A 736 12.41 7.96 -4.55
CA ASN A 736 12.06 7.98 -3.13
C ASN A 736 13.18 7.48 -2.19
N GLY A 737 14.43 7.89 -2.46
CA GLY A 737 15.57 7.48 -1.64
C GLY A 737 16.10 6.08 -1.90
N LYS A 738 15.66 5.42 -2.98
CA LYS A 738 15.96 4.02 -3.30
C LYS A 738 16.38 3.83 -4.76
N VAL A 739 17.12 2.76 -5.00
CA VAL A 739 17.45 2.26 -6.34
C VAL A 739 16.98 0.82 -6.46
N TYR A 740 16.25 0.54 -7.53
CA TYR A 740 15.67 -0.77 -7.84
C TYR A 740 16.37 -1.33 -9.09
N VAL A 741 16.80 -2.59 -9.01
CA VAL A 741 17.55 -3.26 -10.09
C VAL A 741 16.94 -4.62 -10.38
N GLY A 742 16.47 -4.84 -11.60
CA GLY A 742 15.99 -6.13 -12.08
C GLY A 742 17.10 -7.19 -12.09
N THR A 743 16.74 -8.44 -11.79
CA THR A 743 17.67 -9.58 -11.77
C THR A 743 16.96 -10.83 -12.31
N GLN A 744 17.70 -11.93 -12.44
CA GLN A 744 17.13 -13.21 -12.88
C GLN A 744 16.16 -13.88 -11.88
N THR A 745 15.95 -13.32 -10.68
CA THR A 745 15.13 -13.94 -9.60
C THR A 745 14.32 -12.94 -8.75
N GLY A 746 14.24 -11.67 -9.14
CA GLY A 746 13.64 -10.62 -8.32
C GLY A 746 14.24 -9.23 -8.56
N VAL A 747 13.84 -8.27 -7.74
CA VAL A 747 14.36 -6.91 -7.77
C VAL A 747 15.22 -6.64 -6.54
N ALA A 748 16.47 -6.22 -6.76
CA ALA A 748 17.35 -5.79 -5.69
C ALA A 748 17.02 -4.36 -5.27
N VAL A 749 16.83 -4.12 -3.97
CA VAL A 749 16.46 -2.81 -3.44
C VAL A 749 17.61 -2.23 -2.64
N PHE A 750 18.12 -1.09 -3.09
CA PHE A 750 19.16 -0.30 -2.44
C PHE A 750 18.59 0.98 -1.84
N GLY A 751 19.22 1.50 -0.79
CA GLY A 751 18.80 2.73 -0.14
C GLY A 751 19.72 3.10 1.03
N LEU A 752 19.34 4.13 1.78
CA LEU A 752 20.07 4.53 2.98
C LEU A 752 19.90 3.49 4.10
N ILE A 753 21.01 3.08 4.67
CA ILE A 753 21.08 2.11 5.77
C ILE A 753 20.71 2.84 7.08
N PRO A 754 19.77 2.31 7.89
CA PRO A 754 19.44 2.90 9.18
C PRO A 754 20.68 3.03 10.08
N SER A 755 20.86 4.19 10.71
CA SER A 755 21.91 4.39 11.72
C SER A 755 21.65 3.47 12.92
N SER A 756 22.58 2.54 13.17
CA SER A 756 22.57 1.57 14.27
C SER A 756 22.66 2.19 15.66
#